data_AF-A0A7W2QZL7-F1
#
_entry.id   AF-A0A7W2QZL7-F1
#
_cell.length_a   1.000
_cell.length_b   1.000
_cell.length_c   1.000
_cell.angle_alpha   90.00
_cell.angle_beta   90.00
_cell.angle_gamma   90.00
#
_symmetry.space_group_name_H-M   'P 1'
#
loop_
_entity.id
_entity.type
_entity.pdbx_description
1 polymer ?
#
loop_
_entity_poly.entity_id
_entity_poly.type
_entity_poly.pdbx_seq_one_letter_code
_entity_poly.pdbx_strand_id
1 'polypeptide(L)'
;MLFFHGKRIFSAIFDMDGTLFDTERLRFKILKQASLEIFGKPLGEHTLLGSLGLSAKKAEALAKAHNGADFPYAAIRRRADELELEYVRNHGVPIKPGLLEVLERLRKAGLTMAVATSSRRAIAEEYLINANVLKYFDITVCGDEVSQGKPHPEIFLKAARALNCTPAQCFMVEDSENGMLSAMRAEGQAILIEDIKPPAADIKAGALKAYHSMPEFLADLNACVPELGMPALSEPFPASLNQFRVGIHGFGAIGGGYLTQVFSHWDGYTRPCEIIAATRSRMLRESVSAFGSYSVRYGSTSFDQTIDNVRMIDLDDEQAVIAMYNDAEIIGLSLPEQAIRNQARVIAQGLLQRFERRGRELTLLIVLNKVGSGAFVRRHVQAELATLCPPAICEQVMLKTHFAETVVSRIVSKLSNDALVRQLRIKSQMFRNSLEEEPAAPRSASAPPAEYERLLGHFRPFAQPSSAMSQLHLVLFNSEADMPLYVERGSDLLERLRQVHTVPDIAQIQVIKNRLWNGPHAIIAWYASLLGHAWVGQGMGDARVNALAERLIRQEVAPALEAEYPQMSEVISRFADAFLARCKTSFKDPCARVGRDPLRKLQRNERILSSIELAGRHGIDTPALAFGAALAIHHALRCDDAKNLDAQAIRQVYLDHDHSVEAVLTYQGICNGKRFPALNPLSDAPLINAIAEAFRQYQHAHPAPLPASRCVGA
;
A
#
# COMPACT_ATOMS: atom_id res chain seq x y z
N MET A 1 13.06 26.05 1.64
CA MET A 1 14.27 26.23 0.79
C MET A 1 14.70 24.85 0.30
N LEU A 2 14.95 24.72 -1.00
CA LEU A 2 15.39 23.49 -1.64
C LEU A 2 16.79 23.70 -2.26
N PHE A 3 17.66 22.71 -2.18
CA PHE A 3 18.90 22.68 -2.97
C PHE A 3 18.69 21.78 -4.18
N PHE A 4 18.74 22.33 -5.38
CA PHE A 4 18.43 21.61 -6.62
C PHE A 4 19.50 21.89 -7.68
N HIS A 5 20.20 20.86 -8.15
CA HIS A 5 21.31 20.97 -9.12
C HIS A 5 22.30 22.11 -8.79
N GLY A 6 22.70 22.22 -7.52
CA GLY A 6 23.64 23.24 -7.04
C GLY A 6 23.06 24.65 -6.84
N LYS A 7 21.74 24.83 -7.01
CA LYS A 7 21.03 26.11 -6.83
C LYS A 7 20.19 26.09 -5.56
N ARG A 8 20.10 27.25 -4.90
CA ARG A 8 19.21 27.47 -3.75
C ARG A 8 17.89 28.06 -4.22
N ILE A 9 16.82 27.31 -4.03
CA ILE A 9 15.49 27.67 -4.50
C ILE A 9 14.59 27.98 -3.31
N PHE A 10 13.90 29.10 -3.39
CA PHE A 10 13.00 29.61 -2.34
C PHE A 10 11.56 29.71 -2.81
N SER A 11 11.35 29.87 -4.12
CA SER A 11 10.02 30.00 -4.70
C SER A 11 9.89 29.20 -5.99
N ALA A 12 8.66 28.83 -6.35
CA ALA A 12 8.34 28.25 -7.64
C ALA A 12 7.20 29.00 -8.31
N ILE A 13 7.44 29.49 -9.53
CA ILE A 13 6.49 30.23 -10.32
C ILE A 13 6.13 29.37 -11.52
N PHE A 14 4.85 29.03 -11.65
CA PHE A 14 4.35 28.15 -12.70
C PHE A 14 3.59 28.95 -13.75
N ASP A 15 3.83 28.69 -15.02
CA ASP A 15 2.76 28.93 -16.01
C ASP A 15 1.59 27.97 -15.77
N MET A 16 0.42 28.28 -16.33
CA MET A 16 -0.81 27.52 -16.14
C MET A 16 -1.15 26.60 -17.33
N ASP A 17 -1.18 27.16 -18.55
CA ASP A 17 -1.78 26.52 -19.72
C ASP A 17 -0.71 25.72 -20.47
N GLY A 18 -0.86 24.39 -20.55
CA GLY A 18 0.18 23.50 -21.06
C GLY A 18 1.17 23.03 -19.98
N THR A 19 1.32 23.79 -18.90
CA THR A 19 2.16 23.44 -17.74
C THR A 19 1.39 22.76 -16.60
N LEU A 20 0.39 23.42 -15.99
CA LEU A 20 -0.42 22.84 -14.90
C LEU A 20 -1.58 22.01 -15.45
N PHE A 21 -2.20 22.52 -16.51
CA PHE A 21 -3.40 21.94 -17.10
C PHE A 21 -3.16 21.60 -18.57
N ASP A 22 -3.74 20.51 -19.04
CA ASP A 22 -3.71 20.06 -20.44
C ASP A 22 -4.77 20.80 -21.28
N THR A 23 -4.89 22.11 -21.05
CA THR A 23 -5.92 22.98 -21.64
C THR A 23 -5.72 23.16 -23.15
N GLU A 24 -4.48 23.13 -23.65
CA GLU A 24 -4.20 23.26 -25.09
C GLU A 24 -4.72 22.07 -25.90
N ARG A 25 -4.56 20.83 -25.41
CA ARG A 25 -5.12 19.64 -26.08
C ARG A 25 -6.64 19.63 -26.05
N LEU A 26 -7.22 20.04 -24.92
CA LEU A 26 -8.65 20.23 -24.79
C LEU A 26 -9.15 21.27 -25.80
N ARG A 27 -8.47 22.43 -25.86
CA ARG A 27 -8.78 23.53 -26.78
C ARG A 27 -8.71 23.10 -28.24
N PHE A 28 -7.73 22.30 -28.62
CA PHE A 28 -7.62 21.75 -29.98
C PHE A 28 -8.80 20.86 -30.33
N LYS A 29 -9.17 19.94 -29.42
CA LYS A 29 -10.33 19.06 -29.60
C LYS A 29 -11.61 19.87 -29.77
N ILE A 30 -11.79 20.90 -28.94
CA ILE A 30 -13.00 21.72 -28.94
C ILE A 30 -13.06 22.65 -30.17
N LEU A 31 -11.95 23.25 -30.59
CA LEU A 31 -11.91 24.05 -31.82
C LEU A 31 -12.18 23.20 -33.07
N LYS A 32 -11.69 21.95 -33.11
CA LYS A 32 -12.05 21.00 -34.17
C LYS A 32 -13.56 20.73 -34.20
N GLN A 33 -14.16 20.50 -33.03
CA GLN A 33 -15.60 20.27 -32.88
C GLN A 33 -16.42 21.50 -33.28
N ALA A 34 -16.10 22.68 -32.74
CA ALA A 34 -16.81 23.93 -33.03
C ALA A 34 -16.70 24.31 -34.51
N SER A 35 -15.54 24.08 -35.15
CA SER A 35 -15.36 24.29 -36.58
C SER A 35 -16.22 23.33 -37.40
N LEU A 36 -16.32 22.07 -36.97
CA LEU A 36 -17.22 21.11 -37.62
C LEU A 36 -18.69 21.55 -37.51
N GLU A 37 -19.12 22.05 -36.35
CA GLU A 37 -20.49 22.53 -36.13
C GLU A 37 -20.83 23.79 -36.93
N ILE A 38 -19.93 24.78 -36.97
CA ILE A 38 -20.19 26.10 -37.57
C ILE A 38 -19.84 26.15 -39.06
N PHE A 39 -18.76 25.49 -39.47
CA PHE A 39 -18.22 25.56 -40.83
C PHE A 39 -18.36 24.24 -41.61
N GLY A 40 -18.85 23.17 -40.97
CA GLY A 40 -19.04 21.86 -41.61
C GLY A 40 -17.75 21.05 -41.80
N LYS A 41 -16.60 21.58 -41.37
CA LYS A 41 -15.30 20.89 -41.43
C LYS A 41 -14.47 21.16 -40.17
N PRO A 42 -13.74 20.15 -39.63
CA PRO A 42 -12.84 20.38 -38.51
C PRO A 42 -11.72 21.36 -38.87
N LEU A 43 -11.28 22.16 -37.90
CA LEU A 43 -10.16 23.08 -38.10
C LEU A 43 -8.87 22.29 -38.35
N GLY A 44 -8.14 22.64 -39.42
CA GLY A 44 -6.93 21.93 -39.82
C GLY A 44 -5.79 22.06 -38.80
N GLU A 45 -4.99 21.00 -38.66
CA GLU A 45 -3.90 20.92 -37.67
C GLU A 45 -2.83 21.99 -37.83
N HIS A 46 -2.49 22.35 -39.07
CA HIS A 46 -1.55 23.44 -39.34
C HIS A 46 -2.03 24.79 -38.77
N THR A 47 -3.34 25.05 -38.82
CA THR A 47 -3.91 26.28 -38.24
C THR A 47 -3.89 26.22 -36.72
N LEU A 48 -4.21 25.07 -36.12
CA LEU A 48 -4.17 24.87 -34.67
C LEU A 48 -2.75 25.03 -34.11
N LEU A 49 -1.79 24.28 -34.66
CA LEU A 49 -0.38 24.34 -34.26
C LEU A 49 0.23 25.73 -34.48
N GLY A 50 -0.09 26.38 -35.60
CA GLY A 50 0.36 27.75 -35.88
C GLY A 50 -0.30 28.81 -34.99
N SER A 51 -1.44 28.51 -34.37
CA SER A 51 -2.15 29.42 -33.45
C SER A 51 -1.65 29.35 -32.01
N LEU A 52 -0.85 28.33 -31.64
CA LEU A 52 -0.30 28.19 -30.30
C LEU A 52 0.52 29.43 -29.91
N GLY A 53 0.21 30.01 -28.73
CA GLY A 53 0.87 31.21 -28.23
C GLY A 53 0.56 32.51 -28.99
N LEU A 54 -0.37 32.51 -29.96
CA LEU A 54 -0.81 33.72 -30.65
C LEU A 54 -1.96 34.42 -29.92
N SER A 55 -1.99 35.75 -29.98
CA SER A 55 -3.17 36.53 -29.59
C SER A 55 -4.39 36.15 -30.45
N ALA A 56 -5.60 36.30 -29.91
CA ALA A 56 -6.84 36.00 -30.63
C ALA A 56 -6.93 36.62 -32.03
N LYS A 57 -6.51 37.88 -32.17
CA LYS A 57 -6.49 38.61 -33.45
C LYS A 57 -5.52 38.00 -34.47
N LYS A 58 -4.34 37.56 -34.02
CA LYS A 58 -3.35 36.90 -34.88
C LYS A 58 -3.79 35.49 -35.27
N ALA A 59 -4.39 34.74 -34.34
CA ALA A 59 -4.95 33.42 -34.62
C ALA A 59 -6.11 33.50 -35.64
N GLU A 60 -6.97 34.52 -35.54
CA GLU A 60 -8.02 34.78 -36.53
C GLU A 60 -7.45 35.11 -37.91
N ALA A 61 -6.45 35.99 -37.98
CA ALA A 61 -5.78 36.33 -39.23
C ALA A 61 -5.14 35.08 -39.89
N LEU A 62 -4.48 34.23 -39.09
CA LEU A 62 -3.90 32.97 -39.56
C LEU A 62 -4.98 32.00 -40.07
N ALA A 63 -6.08 31.86 -39.33
CA ALA A 63 -7.18 30.98 -39.72
C ALA A 63 -7.83 31.43 -41.03
N LYS A 64 -8.01 32.74 -41.22
CA LYS A 64 -8.49 33.33 -42.48
C LYS A 64 -7.49 33.17 -43.62
N ALA A 65 -6.19 33.30 -43.35
CA ALA A 65 -5.15 33.07 -44.35
C ALA A 65 -5.15 31.63 -44.87
N HIS A 66 -5.40 30.64 -43.99
CA HIS A 66 -5.43 29.23 -44.39
C HIS A 66 -6.77 28.77 -45.00
N ASN A 67 -7.90 29.35 -44.59
CA ASN A 67 -9.24 28.82 -44.91
C ASN A 67 -10.12 29.79 -45.72
N GLY A 68 -9.61 30.98 -46.06
CA GLY A 68 -10.32 32.04 -46.79
C GLY A 68 -10.78 33.20 -45.91
N ALA A 69 -10.98 34.38 -46.51
CA ALA A 69 -11.31 35.62 -45.80
C ALA A 69 -12.64 35.54 -45.03
N ASP A 70 -13.61 34.80 -45.57
CA ASP A 70 -14.94 34.60 -44.98
C ASP A 70 -14.98 33.50 -43.90
N PHE A 71 -13.82 32.94 -43.51
CA PHE A 71 -13.77 31.89 -42.51
C PHE A 71 -14.32 32.39 -41.16
N PRO A 72 -15.37 31.75 -40.59
CA PRO A 72 -16.12 32.28 -39.45
C PRO A 72 -15.42 32.01 -38.11
N TYR A 73 -14.12 32.28 -38.01
CA TYR A 73 -13.30 31.93 -36.84
C TYR A 73 -13.81 32.55 -35.54
N ALA A 74 -14.34 33.78 -35.57
CA ALA A 74 -14.90 34.42 -34.38
C ALA A 74 -16.12 33.66 -33.82
N ALA A 75 -16.98 33.12 -34.69
CA ALA A 75 -18.13 32.31 -34.30
C ALA A 75 -17.68 30.93 -33.79
N ILE A 76 -16.72 30.30 -34.48
CA ILE A 76 -16.09 29.04 -34.05
C ILE A 76 -15.48 29.19 -32.66
N ARG A 77 -14.75 30.28 -32.41
CA ARG A 77 -14.11 30.55 -31.13
C ARG A 77 -15.14 30.74 -30.02
N ARG A 78 -16.21 31.50 -30.27
CA ARG A 78 -17.30 31.67 -29.29
C ARG A 78 -17.93 30.33 -28.93
N ARG A 79 -18.23 29.50 -29.94
CA ARG A 79 -18.76 28.15 -29.72
C ARG A 79 -17.78 27.24 -28.98
N ALA A 80 -16.49 27.37 -29.27
CA ALA A 80 -15.45 26.65 -28.56
C ALA A 80 -15.37 27.06 -27.08
N ASP A 81 -15.47 28.35 -26.75
CA ASP A 81 -15.48 28.83 -25.37
C ASP A 81 -16.70 28.26 -24.59
N GLU A 82 -17.87 28.16 -25.22
CA GLU A 82 -19.06 27.51 -24.63
C GLU A 82 -18.84 26.02 -24.35
N LEU A 83 -18.33 25.27 -25.33
CA LEU A 83 -18.06 23.83 -25.24
C LEU A 83 -16.96 23.52 -24.20
N GLU A 84 -15.98 24.41 -24.04
CA GLU A 84 -14.91 24.27 -23.05
C GLU A 84 -15.43 24.47 -21.64
N LEU A 85 -16.28 25.48 -21.43
CA LEU A 85 -16.95 25.69 -20.16
C LEU A 85 -17.85 24.50 -19.80
N GLU A 86 -18.60 23.97 -20.77
CA GLU A 86 -19.41 22.77 -20.60
C GLU A 86 -18.56 21.55 -20.24
N TYR A 87 -17.44 21.34 -20.93
CA TYR A 87 -16.52 20.25 -20.64
C TYR A 87 -15.96 20.35 -19.22
N VAL A 88 -15.47 21.53 -18.81
CA VAL A 88 -14.90 21.73 -17.47
C VAL A 88 -15.95 21.54 -16.38
N ARG A 89 -17.20 21.96 -16.60
CA ARG A 89 -18.30 21.73 -15.65
C ARG A 89 -18.64 20.25 -15.50
N ASN A 90 -18.59 19.48 -16.59
CA ASN A 90 -18.98 18.08 -16.60
C ASN A 90 -17.84 17.11 -16.22
N HIS A 91 -16.59 17.50 -16.46
CA HIS A 91 -15.42 16.61 -16.34
C HIS A 91 -14.30 17.16 -15.46
N GLY A 92 -14.40 18.41 -15.03
CA GLY A 92 -13.33 19.12 -14.32
C GLY A 92 -12.24 19.66 -15.27
N VAL A 93 -11.28 20.36 -14.68
CA VAL A 93 -10.11 20.88 -15.39
C VAL A 93 -9.11 19.73 -15.62
N PRO A 94 -8.54 19.57 -16.83
CA PRO A 94 -7.61 18.49 -17.13
C PRO A 94 -6.24 18.74 -16.47
N ILE A 95 -6.05 18.23 -15.25
CA ILE A 95 -4.79 18.39 -14.49
C ILE A 95 -3.67 17.52 -15.08
N LYS A 96 -2.50 18.12 -15.33
CA LYS A 96 -1.31 17.39 -15.81
C LYS A 96 -0.89 16.33 -14.79
N PRO A 97 -0.62 15.08 -15.22
CA PRO A 97 -0.20 14.01 -14.32
C PRO A 97 1.04 14.39 -13.51
N GLY A 98 1.06 14.15 -12.20
CA GLY A 98 2.19 14.48 -11.33
C GLY A 98 2.18 15.90 -10.76
N LEU A 99 1.24 16.76 -11.16
CA LEU A 99 1.20 18.15 -10.67
C LEU A 99 0.98 18.23 -9.15
N LEU A 100 -0.03 17.53 -8.63
CA LEU A 100 -0.40 17.61 -7.21
C LEU A 100 0.75 17.15 -6.32
N GLU A 101 1.43 16.11 -6.77
CA GLU A 101 2.64 15.61 -6.14
C GLU A 101 3.70 16.70 -6.10
N VAL A 102 4.06 17.31 -7.24
CA VAL A 102 5.06 18.39 -7.31
C VAL A 102 4.69 19.55 -6.37
N LEU A 103 3.46 20.06 -6.43
CA LEU A 103 3.02 21.18 -5.59
C LEU A 103 3.16 20.84 -4.10
N GLU A 104 2.77 19.63 -3.70
CA GLU A 104 2.89 19.19 -2.31
C GLU A 104 4.35 19.08 -1.85
N ARG A 105 5.25 18.54 -2.69
CA ARG A 105 6.69 18.46 -2.36
C ARG A 105 7.29 19.83 -2.15
N LEU A 106 7.01 20.77 -3.06
CA LEU A 106 7.54 22.13 -2.97
C LEU A 106 6.98 22.85 -1.73
N ARG A 107 5.68 22.70 -1.46
CA ARG A 107 5.04 23.29 -0.27
C ARG A 107 5.62 22.75 1.03
N LYS A 108 5.80 21.42 1.14
CA LYS A 108 6.39 20.77 2.32
C LYS A 108 7.89 21.03 2.47
N ALA A 109 8.59 21.30 1.37
CA ALA A 109 9.96 21.84 1.40
C ALA A 109 10.03 23.33 1.78
N GLY A 110 8.89 23.96 2.08
CA GLY A 110 8.79 25.34 2.54
C GLY A 110 9.05 26.36 1.44
N LEU A 111 8.71 26.06 0.18
CA LEU A 111 8.74 27.04 -0.90
C LEU A 111 7.42 27.81 -0.95
N THR A 112 7.52 29.10 -1.26
CA THR A 112 6.37 29.89 -1.72
C THR A 112 6.13 29.63 -3.21
N MET A 113 4.90 29.76 -3.67
CA MET A 113 4.54 29.44 -5.04
C MET A 113 3.63 30.50 -5.65
N ALA A 114 3.78 30.72 -6.94
CA ALA A 114 2.90 31.58 -7.71
C ALA A 114 2.49 30.96 -9.05
N VAL A 115 1.37 31.44 -9.58
CA VAL A 115 1.00 31.25 -10.99
C VAL A 115 1.32 32.54 -11.75
N ALA A 116 1.94 32.41 -12.93
CA ALA A 116 2.24 33.49 -13.86
C ALA A 116 1.75 33.11 -15.26
N THR A 117 0.50 33.48 -15.59
CA THR A 117 -0.19 33.04 -16.82
C THR A 117 -0.56 34.20 -17.75
N SER A 118 -0.57 33.94 -19.06
CA SER A 118 -1.09 34.90 -20.05
C SER A 118 -2.63 34.98 -20.06
N SER A 119 -3.30 34.06 -19.36
CA SER A 119 -4.75 34.04 -19.20
C SER A 119 -5.26 35.18 -18.31
N ARG A 120 -6.50 35.61 -18.51
CA ARG A 120 -7.15 36.64 -17.68
C ARG A 120 -7.44 36.10 -16.29
N ARG A 121 -7.38 36.94 -15.25
CA ARG A 121 -7.57 36.53 -13.85
C ARG A 121 -8.82 35.68 -13.61
N ALA A 122 -9.96 36.10 -14.14
CA ALA A 122 -11.22 35.38 -13.96
C ALA A 122 -11.15 33.90 -14.42
N ILE A 123 -10.48 33.64 -15.55
CA ILE A 123 -10.33 32.28 -16.08
C ILE A 123 -9.31 31.48 -15.27
N ALA A 124 -8.17 32.12 -14.94
CA ALA A 124 -7.12 31.48 -14.18
C ALA A 124 -7.60 31.04 -12.78
N GLU A 125 -8.30 31.92 -12.06
CA GLU A 125 -8.87 31.59 -10.75
C GLU A 125 -9.93 30.50 -10.85
N GLU A 126 -10.83 30.56 -11.84
CA GLU A 126 -11.84 29.51 -12.05
C GLU A 126 -11.18 28.13 -12.24
N TYR A 127 -10.13 28.04 -13.04
CA TYR A 127 -9.42 26.77 -13.26
C TYR A 127 -8.69 26.29 -12.01
N LEU A 128 -7.98 27.18 -11.31
CA LEU A 128 -7.24 26.84 -10.09
C LEU A 128 -8.17 26.40 -8.94
N ILE A 129 -9.36 27.01 -8.82
CA ILE A 129 -10.39 26.65 -7.84
C ILE A 129 -11.02 25.30 -8.20
N ASN A 130 -11.45 25.12 -9.45
CA ASN A 130 -12.09 23.88 -9.90
C ASN A 130 -11.14 22.68 -9.85
N ALA A 131 -9.84 22.90 -10.07
CA ALA A 131 -8.81 21.89 -9.88
C ALA A 131 -8.40 21.68 -8.40
N ASN A 132 -8.92 22.48 -7.46
CA ASN A 132 -8.59 22.45 -6.03
C ASN A 132 -7.08 22.64 -5.75
N VAL A 133 -6.40 23.45 -6.57
CA VAL A 133 -4.97 23.75 -6.46
C VAL A 133 -4.67 25.19 -6.08
N LEU A 134 -5.65 26.10 -6.11
CA LEU A 134 -5.44 27.51 -5.73
C LEU A 134 -4.79 27.65 -4.35
N LYS A 135 -5.17 26.78 -3.40
CA LYS A 135 -4.61 26.72 -2.03
C LYS A 135 -3.09 26.53 -1.94
N TYR A 136 -2.44 26.08 -3.02
CA TYR A 136 -0.99 25.94 -3.09
C TYR A 136 -0.31 27.23 -3.51
N PHE A 137 -0.99 28.23 -4.04
CA PHE A 137 -0.34 29.41 -4.60
C PHE A 137 -0.56 30.61 -3.69
N ASP A 138 0.55 31.24 -3.28
CA ASP A 138 0.54 32.44 -2.45
C ASP A 138 0.19 33.68 -3.28
N ILE A 139 0.54 33.67 -4.57
CA ILE A 139 0.31 34.77 -5.52
C ILE A 139 -0.18 34.21 -6.86
N THR A 140 -1.07 34.94 -7.52
CA THR A 140 -1.40 34.76 -8.94
C THR A 140 -1.12 36.05 -9.69
N VAL A 141 -0.44 35.98 -10.83
CA VAL A 141 -0.22 37.09 -11.76
C VAL A 141 -0.77 36.69 -13.13
N CYS A 142 -1.69 37.48 -13.63
CA CYS A 142 -2.48 37.17 -14.82
C CYS A 142 -2.17 38.12 -15.98
N GLY A 143 -2.54 37.73 -17.19
CA GLY A 143 -2.18 38.45 -18.42
C GLY A 143 -2.81 39.84 -18.53
N ASP A 144 -3.95 40.07 -17.88
CA ASP A 144 -4.63 41.36 -17.78
C ASP A 144 -3.99 42.31 -16.75
N GLU A 145 -2.93 41.88 -16.07
CA GLU A 145 -2.23 42.65 -15.04
C GLU A 145 -0.81 43.09 -15.48
N VAL A 146 -0.42 42.79 -16.73
CA VAL A 146 0.89 43.11 -17.29
C VAL A 146 0.77 43.94 -18.56
N SER A 147 1.73 44.84 -18.78
CA SER A 147 1.79 45.69 -19.97
C SER A 147 2.36 44.97 -21.18
N GLN A 148 3.29 44.03 -20.94
CA GLN A 148 3.93 43.21 -21.97
C GLN A 148 3.84 41.73 -21.61
N GLY A 149 3.10 40.97 -22.41
CA GLY A 149 3.00 39.52 -22.29
C GLY A 149 4.30 38.80 -22.66
N LYS A 150 4.35 37.48 -22.41
CA LYS A 150 5.44 36.61 -22.85
C LYS A 150 5.70 36.81 -24.36
N PRO A 151 6.96 36.94 -24.81
CA PRO A 151 8.21 36.56 -24.14
C PRO A 151 8.90 37.67 -23.33
N HIS A 152 8.21 38.79 -23.02
CA HIS A 152 8.76 39.80 -22.11
C HIS A 152 8.78 39.25 -20.65
N PRO A 153 9.81 39.55 -19.82
CA PRO A 153 9.94 38.96 -18.47
C PRO A 153 9.02 39.56 -17.41
N GLU A 154 8.24 40.60 -17.74
CA GLU A 154 7.41 41.37 -16.78
C GLU A 154 6.57 40.47 -15.86
N ILE A 155 5.91 39.45 -16.41
CA ILE A 155 5.02 38.59 -15.63
C ILE A 155 5.74 37.79 -14.55
N PHE A 156 6.90 37.21 -14.88
CA PHE A 156 7.72 36.47 -13.92
C PHE A 156 8.41 37.39 -12.92
N LEU A 157 8.89 38.56 -13.36
CA LEU A 157 9.48 39.55 -12.47
C LEU A 157 8.46 40.09 -11.46
N LYS A 158 7.22 40.32 -11.90
CA LYS A 158 6.12 40.75 -11.04
C LYS A 158 5.76 39.67 -10.03
N ALA A 159 5.66 38.41 -10.45
CA ALA A 159 5.42 37.28 -9.56
C ALA A 159 6.53 37.10 -8.52
N ALA A 160 7.80 37.10 -8.95
CA ALA A 160 8.96 36.99 -8.04
C ALA A 160 8.98 38.13 -7.00
N ARG A 161 8.74 39.37 -7.43
CA ARG A 161 8.65 40.53 -6.54
C ARG A 161 7.52 40.37 -5.52
N ALA A 162 6.34 39.93 -5.95
CA ALA A 162 5.20 39.71 -5.05
C ALA A 162 5.44 38.60 -4.02
N LEU A 163 6.25 37.59 -4.38
CA LEU A 163 6.72 36.56 -3.45
C LEU A 163 7.88 37.01 -2.56
N ASN A 164 8.36 38.26 -2.69
CA ASN A 164 9.56 38.77 -2.03
C ASN A 164 10.81 37.91 -2.30
N CYS A 165 10.94 37.39 -3.52
CA CYS A 165 12.03 36.51 -3.92
C CYS A 165 12.80 37.10 -5.10
N THR A 166 14.11 36.84 -5.16
CA THR A 166 14.92 37.22 -6.33
C THR A 166 14.66 36.20 -7.46
N PRO A 167 14.62 36.63 -8.74
CA PRO A 167 14.36 35.69 -9.84
C PRO A 167 15.32 34.50 -9.89
N ALA A 168 16.61 34.72 -9.64
CA ALA A 168 17.64 33.67 -9.61
C ALA A 168 17.40 32.58 -8.55
N GLN A 169 16.51 32.82 -7.58
CA GLN A 169 16.10 31.89 -6.52
C GLN A 169 14.71 31.27 -6.77
N CYS A 170 14.09 31.58 -7.90
CA CYS A 170 12.78 31.07 -8.29
C CYS A 170 12.94 30.00 -9.37
N PHE A 171 12.29 28.85 -9.17
CA PHE A 171 11.89 28.06 -10.33
C PHE A 171 10.90 28.85 -11.18
N MET A 172 11.04 28.78 -12.49
CA MET A 172 10.07 29.29 -13.47
C MET A 172 9.72 28.12 -14.38
N VAL A 173 8.61 27.44 -14.08
CA VAL A 173 8.20 26.19 -14.72
C VAL A 173 7.26 26.50 -15.88
N GLU A 174 7.58 25.99 -17.06
CA GLU A 174 6.95 26.43 -18.32
C GLU A 174 7.08 25.36 -19.43
N ASP A 175 6.19 25.37 -20.43
CA ASP A 175 6.15 24.40 -21.55
C ASP A 175 6.42 24.99 -22.95
N SER A 176 6.20 26.29 -23.13
CA SER A 176 6.25 27.04 -24.37
C SER A 176 7.57 27.79 -24.62
N GLU A 177 7.85 28.05 -25.88
CA GLU A 177 9.02 28.84 -26.28
C GLU A 177 9.01 30.27 -25.72
N ASN A 178 7.85 30.94 -25.78
CA ASN A 178 7.72 32.31 -25.33
C ASN A 178 7.87 32.43 -23.81
N GLY A 179 7.34 31.47 -23.05
CA GLY A 179 7.50 31.49 -21.60
C GLY A 179 8.90 31.11 -21.15
N MET A 180 9.56 30.16 -21.81
CA MET A 180 10.99 29.89 -21.57
C MET A 180 11.86 31.12 -21.81
N LEU A 181 11.66 31.85 -22.92
CA LEU A 181 12.35 33.12 -23.18
C LEU A 181 12.06 34.17 -22.09
N SER A 182 10.81 34.27 -21.65
CA SER A 182 10.41 35.18 -20.57
C SER A 182 11.10 34.83 -19.25
N ALA A 183 11.15 33.55 -18.88
CA ALA A 183 11.80 33.05 -17.67
C ALA A 183 13.31 33.30 -17.67
N MET A 184 13.99 33.01 -18.79
CA MET A 184 15.42 33.25 -18.94
C MET A 184 15.77 34.74 -18.90
N ARG A 185 14.97 35.60 -19.55
CA ARG A 185 15.15 37.06 -19.51
C ARG A 185 14.86 37.67 -18.14
N ALA A 186 14.07 36.98 -17.32
CA ALA A 186 13.87 37.34 -15.92
C ALA A 186 15.04 36.91 -15.04
N GLU A 187 16.03 36.19 -15.57
CA GLU A 187 17.14 35.55 -14.83
C GLU A 187 16.66 34.50 -13.82
N GLY A 188 15.53 33.85 -14.11
CA GLY A 188 14.98 32.75 -13.32
C GLY A 188 15.68 31.41 -13.54
N GLN A 189 15.46 30.47 -12.62
CA GLN A 189 15.82 29.06 -12.84
C GLN A 189 14.74 28.39 -13.69
N ALA A 190 14.87 28.51 -15.01
CA ALA A 190 13.86 28.03 -15.95
C ALA A 190 13.81 26.48 -15.99
N ILE A 191 12.62 25.91 -15.80
CA ILE A 191 12.35 24.48 -15.89
C ILE A 191 11.38 24.28 -17.05
N LEU A 192 11.81 23.55 -18.08
CA LEU A 192 10.96 23.20 -19.22
C LEU A 192 10.22 21.88 -18.94
N ILE A 193 8.89 21.89 -19.04
CA ILE A 193 8.05 20.69 -19.10
C ILE A 193 7.48 20.61 -20.52
N GLU A 194 7.98 19.71 -21.35
CA GLU A 194 7.56 19.65 -22.75
C GLU A 194 6.06 19.37 -22.92
N ASP A 195 5.46 19.99 -23.93
CA ASP A 195 4.08 19.73 -24.35
C ASP A 195 3.96 19.59 -25.88
N ILE A 196 2.87 20.10 -26.48
CA ILE A 196 2.50 19.86 -27.88
C ILE A 196 3.60 20.30 -28.85
N LYS A 197 4.17 21.49 -28.62
CA LYS A 197 5.22 22.07 -29.47
C LYS A 197 6.47 22.33 -28.63
N PRO A 198 7.55 21.56 -28.81
CA PRO A 198 8.78 21.80 -28.09
C PRO A 198 9.41 23.14 -28.53
N PRO A 199 10.07 23.89 -27.61
CA PRO A 199 10.87 25.06 -27.96
C PRO A 199 12.03 24.71 -28.91
N ALA A 200 12.55 25.71 -29.62
CA ALA A 200 13.79 25.57 -30.38
C ALA A 200 14.96 25.06 -29.51
N ALA A 201 15.90 24.33 -30.14
CA ALA A 201 16.96 23.61 -29.42
C ALA A 201 17.88 24.52 -28.59
N ASP A 202 18.16 25.72 -29.07
CA ASP A 202 18.91 26.77 -28.38
C ASP A 202 18.17 27.29 -27.14
N ILE A 203 16.85 27.47 -27.24
CA ILE A 203 15.99 27.89 -26.12
C ILE A 203 15.90 26.77 -25.09
N LYS A 204 15.72 25.52 -25.52
CA LYS A 204 15.75 24.35 -24.63
C LYS A 204 17.10 24.22 -23.89
N ALA A 205 18.22 24.50 -24.57
CA ALA A 205 19.55 24.47 -23.98
C ALA A 205 19.78 25.55 -22.91
N GLY A 206 18.99 26.63 -22.90
CA GLY A 206 19.04 27.68 -21.88
C GLY A 206 18.26 27.36 -20.60
N ALA A 207 17.47 26.28 -20.58
CA ALA A 207 16.80 25.82 -19.37
C ALA A 207 17.80 25.31 -18.32
N LEU A 208 17.50 25.49 -17.03
CA LEU A 208 18.24 24.79 -15.97
C LEU A 208 18.09 23.27 -16.16
N LYS A 209 16.85 22.83 -16.44
CA LYS A 209 16.49 21.45 -16.77
C LYS A 209 15.28 21.44 -17.70
N ALA A 210 15.22 20.40 -18.54
CA ALA A 210 14.09 20.10 -19.41
C ALA A 210 13.63 18.66 -19.18
N TYR A 211 12.32 18.47 -19.08
CA TYR A 211 11.67 17.19 -18.84
C TYR A 211 10.59 16.96 -19.87
N HIS A 212 10.36 15.70 -20.26
CA HIS A 212 9.26 15.37 -21.18
C HIS A 212 7.91 15.42 -20.48
N SER A 213 7.90 15.38 -19.14
CA SER A 213 6.69 15.36 -18.34
C SER A 213 6.92 15.77 -16.89
N MET A 214 5.86 16.21 -16.21
CA MET A 214 5.88 16.57 -14.79
C MET A 214 6.32 15.41 -13.86
N PRO A 215 5.98 14.13 -14.12
CA PRO A 215 6.50 13.01 -13.34
C PRO A 215 8.03 12.84 -13.37
N GLU A 216 8.69 13.20 -14.48
CA GLU A 216 10.16 13.22 -14.54
C GLU A 216 10.74 14.34 -13.67
N PHE A 217 10.12 15.53 -13.69
CA PHE A 217 10.49 16.63 -12.79
C PHE A 217 10.29 16.24 -11.32
N LEU A 218 9.17 15.58 -11.01
CA LEU A 218 8.90 15.04 -9.67
C LEU A 218 9.98 14.04 -9.22
N ALA A 219 10.45 13.17 -10.13
CA ALA A 219 11.50 12.19 -9.80
C ALA A 219 12.81 12.88 -9.39
N ASP A 220 13.20 13.95 -10.07
CA ASP A 220 14.38 14.75 -9.74
C ASP A 220 14.17 15.55 -8.44
N LEU A 221 12.97 16.12 -8.23
CA LEU A 221 12.60 16.78 -6.98
C LEU A 221 12.65 15.84 -5.77
N ASN A 222 12.24 14.58 -5.93
CA ASN A 222 12.25 13.59 -4.86
C ASN A 222 13.65 13.37 -4.28
N ALA A 223 14.70 13.51 -5.10
CA ALA A 223 16.09 13.40 -4.63
C ALA A 223 16.51 14.59 -3.73
N CYS A 224 15.75 15.68 -3.74
CA CYS A 224 16.05 16.92 -3.02
C CYS A 224 15.11 17.19 -1.85
N VAL A 225 14.04 16.39 -1.66
CA VAL A 225 13.11 16.50 -0.54
C VAL A 225 13.33 15.35 0.46
N PRO A 226 12.99 15.53 1.75
CA PRO A 226 13.16 14.49 2.75
C PRO A 226 12.35 13.23 2.43
N GLU A 227 12.99 12.07 2.54
CA GLU A 227 12.30 10.79 2.58
C GLU A 227 11.56 10.68 3.92
N LEU A 228 10.24 10.50 3.85
CA LEU A 228 9.42 10.33 5.04
C LEU A 228 9.44 8.84 5.40
N GLY A 229 10.19 8.47 6.44
CA GLY A 229 10.24 7.10 6.95
C GLY A 229 8.87 6.58 7.42
N MET A 230 8.85 5.39 8.04
CA MET A 230 7.61 4.75 8.49
C MET A 230 6.73 5.71 9.32
N PRO A 231 5.42 5.81 9.03
CA PRO A 231 4.54 6.71 9.74
C PRO A 231 4.38 6.30 11.20
N ALA A 232 4.34 7.28 12.09
CA ALA A 232 3.89 7.03 13.45
C ALA A 232 2.42 6.64 13.44
N LEU A 233 1.99 5.82 14.40
CA LEU A 233 0.60 5.37 14.47
C LEU A 233 -0.40 6.55 14.56
N SER A 234 -0.04 7.59 15.31
CA SER A 234 -0.83 8.80 15.49
C SER A 234 -0.68 9.81 14.35
N GLU A 235 0.15 9.52 13.34
CA GLU A 235 0.36 10.42 12.23
C GLU A 235 -0.90 10.48 11.36
N PRO A 236 -1.44 11.68 11.05
CA PRO A 236 -2.61 11.80 10.19
C PRO A 236 -2.26 11.42 8.75
N PHE A 237 -3.26 10.92 8.03
CA PHE A 237 -3.11 10.70 6.60
C PHE A 237 -2.91 12.02 5.85
N PRO A 238 -2.18 12.03 4.73
CA PRO A 238 -2.04 13.22 3.91
C PRO A 238 -3.40 13.74 3.44
N ALA A 239 -3.65 15.04 3.58
CA ALA A 239 -4.91 15.64 3.14
C ALA A 239 -5.01 15.74 1.60
N SER A 240 -3.87 15.83 0.93
CA SER A 240 -3.78 16.01 -0.52
C SER A 240 -3.98 14.68 -1.24
N LEU A 241 -4.93 14.66 -2.18
CA LEU A 241 -5.19 13.51 -3.03
C LEU A 241 -4.34 13.60 -4.29
N ASN A 242 -3.69 12.52 -4.70
CA ASN A 242 -3.07 12.39 -6.02
C ASN A 242 -4.05 11.80 -7.04
N GLN A 243 -3.62 11.62 -8.29
CA GLN A 243 -4.50 11.13 -9.36
C GLN A 243 -4.63 9.60 -9.39
N PHE A 244 -3.89 8.88 -8.54
CA PHE A 244 -3.87 7.43 -8.58
C PHE A 244 -5.12 6.85 -7.92
N ARG A 245 -5.70 5.87 -8.61
CA ARG A 245 -6.63 4.91 -8.01
C ARG A 245 -5.85 3.66 -7.62
N VAL A 246 -6.24 3.06 -6.51
CA VAL A 246 -5.61 1.83 -6.02
C VAL A 246 -6.68 0.79 -5.72
N GLY A 247 -6.35 -0.49 -5.86
CA GLY A 247 -7.29 -1.59 -5.64
C GLY A 247 -6.92 -2.46 -4.46
N ILE A 248 -7.93 -3.05 -3.83
CA ILE A 248 -7.79 -4.11 -2.83
C ILE A 248 -8.69 -5.27 -3.26
N HIS A 249 -8.06 -6.28 -3.84
CA HIS A 249 -8.72 -7.52 -4.21
C HIS A 249 -8.72 -8.45 -3.00
N GLY A 250 -9.80 -8.39 -2.20
CA GLY A 250 -9.94 -9.13 -0.95
C GLY A 250 -10.02 -8.23 0.29
N PHE A 251 -11.11 -7.49 0.46
CA PHE A 251 -11.36 -6.66 1.63
C PHE A 251 -11.80 -7.51 2.84
N GLY A 252 -10.82 -8.23 3.39
CA GLY A 252 -10.88 -8.96 4.65
C GLY A 252 -10.05 -8.29 5.73
N ALA A 253 -9.55 -9.05 6.70
CA ALA A 253 -8.73 -8.50 7.79
C ALA A 253 -7.47 -7.79 7.27
N ILE A 254 -6.69 -8.41 6.39
CA ILE A 254 -5.49 -7.79 5.83
C ILE A 254 -5.85 -6.65 4.85
N GLY A 255 -6.79 -6.88 3.94
CA GLY A 255 -7.22 -5.86 2.98
C GLY A 255 -7.71 -4.59 3.68
N GLY A 256 -8.72 -4.70 4.54
CA GLY A 256 -9.34 -3.54 5.20
C GLY A 256 -8.68 -3.07 6.50
N GLY A 257 -7.97 -3.95 7.21
CA GLY A 257 -7.31 -3.59 8.47
C GLY A 257 -5.82 -3.28 8.35
N TYR A 258 -5.25 -3.42 7.14
CA TYR A 258 -3.83 -3.11 6.90
C TYR A 258 -3.58 -2.43 5.56
N LEU A 259 -3.95 -3.02 4.42
CA LEU A 259 -3.58 -2.48 3.11
C LEU A 259 -4.22 -1.12 2.83
N THR A 260 -5.43 -0.89 3.31
CA THR A 260 -6.03 0.45 3.29
C THR A 260 -5.18 1.48 4.01
N GLN A 261 -4.54 1.15 5.13
CA GLN A 261 -3.64 2.08 5.82
C GLN A 261 -2.37 2.36 5.01
N VAL A 262 -1.77 1.30 4.45
CA VAL A 262 -0.59 1.42 3.58
C VAL A 262 -0.88 2.40 2.44
N PHE A 263 -2.04 2.26 1.81
CA PHE A 263 -2.46 3.14 0.73
C PHE A 263 -2.92 4.52 1.21
N SER A 264 -3.52 4.65 2.39
CA SER A 264 -3.92 5.96 2.94
C SER A 264 -2.72 6.81 3.39
N HIS A 265 -1.63 6.19 3.85
CA HIS A 265 -0.36 6.87 4.13
C HIS A 265 0.45 7.14 2.86
N TRP A 266 0.40 6.23 1.88
CA TRP A 266 1.05 6.35 0.57
C TRP A 266 2.50 6.82 0.70
N ASP A 267 2.84 8.01 0.20
CA ASP A 267 4.17 8.62 0.27
C ASP A 267 4.32 9.67 1.38
N GLY A 268 3.27 9.90 2.18
CA GLY A 268 3.20 10.90 3.25
C GLY A 268 3.00 12.34 2.81
N TYR A 269 3.17 12.64 1.53
CA TYR A 269 2.87 13.94 0.94
C TYR A 269 1.43 13.95 0.40
N THR A 270 1.08 12.91 -0.35
CA THR A 270 -0.23 12.71 -0.96
C THR A 270 -0.78 11.34 -0.63
N ARG A 271 -2.06 11.10 -0.92
CA ARG A 271 -2.68 9.76 -0.90
C ARG A 271 -3.55 9.55 -2.14
N PRO A 272 -3.88 8.30 -2.52
CA PRO A 272 -4.76 8.00 -3.66
C PRO A 272 -6.07 8.77 -3.62
N CYS A 273 -6.58 9.19 -4.78
CA CYS A 273 -7.91 9.81 -4.86
C CYS A 273 -9.04 8.84 -4.49
N GLU A 274 -8.82 7.54 -4.69
CA GLU A 274 -9.80 6.49 -4.37
C GLU A 274 -9.11 5.15 -4.11
N ILE A 275 -9.57 4.44 -3.08
CA ILE A 275 -9.28 3.02 -2.84
C ILE A 275 -10.51 2.20 -3.26
N ILE A 276 -10.37 1.33 -4.26
CA ILE A 276 -11.43 0.43 -4.73
C ILE A 276 -11.25 -0.92 -4.04
N ALA A 277 -12.22 -1.38 -3.27
CA ALA A 277 -12.09 -2.57 -2.42
C ALA A 277 -13.18 -3.61 -2.68
N ALA A 278 -12.76 -4.85 -3.00
CA ALA A 278 -13.66 -5.94 -3.38
C ALA A 278 -13.89 -6.94 -2.23
N THR A 279 -15.15 -7.23 -1.88
CA THR A 279 -15.51 -8.29 -0.92
C THR A 279 -16.91 -8.86 -1.14
N ARG A 280 -17.06 -10.17 -0.89
CA ARG A 280 -18.37 -10.83 -0.85
C ARG A 280 -19.23 -10.40 0.34
N SER A 281 -18.61 -9.87 1.39
CA SER A 281 -19.33 -9.51 2.61
C SER A 281 -20.21 -8.29 2.38
N ARG A 282 -21.48 -8.53 2.05
CA ARG A 282 -22.49 -7.49 1.88
C ARG A 282 -22.57 -6.55 3.09
N MET A 283 -22.52 -7.11 4.30
CA MET A 283 -22.49 -6.33 5.54
C MET A 283 -21.33 -5.31 5.59
N LEU A 284 -20.11 -5.71 5.19
CA LEU A 284 -18.98 -4.78 5.14
C LEU A 284 -19.17 -3.72 4.06
N ARG A 285 -19.61 -4.12 2.86
CA ARG A 285 -19.87 -3.19 1.75
C ARG A 285 -20.88 -2.12 2.16
N GLU A 286 -22.05 -2.55 2.64
CA GLU A 286 -23.10 -1.62 3.04
C GLU A 286 -22.70 -0.76 4.25
N SER A 287 -21.91 -1.30 5.18
CA SER A 287 -21.43 -0.53 6.33
C SER A 287 -20.49 0.59 5.91
N VAL A 288 -19.47 0.30 5.09
CA VAL A 288 -18.52 1.31 4.60
C VAL A 288 -19.24 2.32 3.70
N SER A 289 -20.13 1.87 2.81
CA SER A 289 -20.90 2.76 1.93
C SER A 289 -21.86 3.68 2.69
N ALA A 290 -22.48 3.21 3.78
CA ALA A 290 -23.40 4.03 4.57
C ALA A 290 -22.67 5.06 5.45
N PHE A 291 -21.51 4.72 5.99
CA PHE A 291 -20.73 5.60 6.87
C PHE A 291 -19.72 6.49 6.13
N GLY A 292 -19.35 6.15 4.89
CA GLY A 292 -18.30 6.81 4.11
C GLY A 292 -16.88 6.58 4.63
N SER A 293 -16.73 6.13 5.87
CA SER A 293 -15.47 5.83 6.55
C SER A 293 -15.65 4.70 7.57
N TYR A 294 -14.53 4.15 8.04
CA TYR A 294 -14.50 3.18 9.13
C TYR A 294 -13.20 3.30 9.92
N SER A 295 -13.12 2.66 11.09
CA SER A 295 -11.93 2.72 11.93
C SER A 295 -11.25 1.35 12.09
N VAL A 296 -9.92 1.40 12.17
CA VAL A 296 -9.07 0.28 12.60
C VAL A 296 -8.56 0.55 14.00
N ARG A 297 -8.80 -0.39 14.91
CA ARG A 297 -8.46 -0.29 16.33
C ARG A 297 -7.12 -0.91 16.67
N TYR A 298 -6.32 -0.17 17.41
CA TYR A 298 -5.03 -0.58 17.94
C TYR A 298 -5.14 -0.76 19.45
N GLY A 299 -5.50 -1.98 19.85
CA GLY A 299 -5.88 -2.26 21.24
C GLY A 299 -4.75 -2.01 22.26
N SER A 300 -3.49 -2.20 21.86
CA SER A 300 -2.33 -1.99 22.76
C SER A 300 -2.07 -0.51 23.07
N THR A 301 -2.51 0.40 22.20
CA THR A 301 -2.28 1.85 22.35
C THR A 301 -3.57 2.63 22.57
N SER A 302 -4.72 1.95 22.64
CA SER A 302 -6.06 2.57 22.74
C SER A 302 -6.31 3.63 21.66
N PHE A 303 -5.83 3.38 20.45
CA PHE A 303 -5.94 4.30 19.33
C PHE A 303 -6.82 3.71 18.22
N ASP A 304 -7.72 4.51 17.67
CA ASP A 304 -8.56 4.15 16.53
C ASP A 304 -8.18 5.06 15.35
N GLN A 305 -7.69 4.47 14.24
CA GLN A 305 -7.37 5.20 13.03
C GLN A 305 -8.56 5.15 12.06
N THR A 306 -9.07 6.29 11.64
CA THR A 306 -10.21 6.37 10.71
C THR A 306 -9.73 6.42 9.26
N ILE A 307 -10.28 5.54 8.43
CA ILE A 307 -10.01 5.35 7.02
C ILE A 307 -11.24 5.79 6.21
N ASP A 308 -11.02 6.60 5.19
CA ASP A 308 -12.01 7.17 4.28
C ASP A 308 -11.61 6.93 2.82
N ASN A 309 -12.37 7.48 1.86
CA ASN A 309 -12.12 7.38 0.42
C ASN A 309 -12.02 5.94 -0.11
N VAL A 310 -12.83 5.03 0.47
CA VAL A 310 -12.92 3.64 0.05
C VAL A 310 -14.24 3.38 -0.67
N ARG A 311 -14.18 3.03 -1.95
CA ARG A 311 -15.33 2.54 -2.72
C ARG A 311 -15.39 1.03 -2.66
N MET A 312 -16.53 0.51 -2.22
CA MET A 312 -16.76 -0.92 -2.08
C MET A 312 -17.40 -1.51 -3.35
N ILE A 313 -16.88 -2.62 -3.84
CA ILE A 313 -17.45 -3.40 -4.95
C ILE A 313 -17.73 -4.85 -4.53
N ASP A 314 -18.71 -5.47 -5.17
CA ASP A 314 -18.93 -6.91 -4.99
C ASP A 314 -17.77 -7.69 -5.60
N LEU A 315 -17.28 -8.69 -4.89
CA LEU A 315 -16.23 -9.57 -5.42
C LEU A 315 -16.77 -10.51 -6.51
N ASP A 316 -18.06 -10.81 -6.47
CA ASP A 316 -18.71 -11.68 -7.47
C ASP A 316 -19.25 -10.88 -8.68
N ASP A 317 -19.13 -9.55 -8.68
CA ASP A 317 -19.33 -8.71 -9.86
C ASP A 317 -18.03 -8.63 -10.66
N GLU A 318 -17.89 -9.55 -11.63
CA GLU A 318 -16.68 -9.66 -12.44
C GLU A 318 -16.36 -8.37 -13.19
N GLN A 319 -17.37 -7.64 -13.69
CA GLN A 319 -17.14 -6.41 -14.45
C GLN A 319 -16.58 -5.30 -13.57
N ALA A 320 -17.08 -5.19 -12.33
CA ALA A 320 -16.54 -4.24 -11.37
C ALA A 320 -15.09 -4.57 -10.98
N VAL A 321 -14.76 -5.86 -10.83
CA VAL A 321 -13.37 -6.30 -10.53
C VAL A 321 -12.46 -6.08 -11.74
N ILE A 322 -12.89 -6.40 -12.96
CA ILE A 322 -12.15 -6.12 -14.21
C ILE A 322 -11.86 -4.61 -14.31
N ALA A 323 -12.84 -3.76 -14.06
CA ALA A 323 -12.67 -2.31 -14.07
C ALA A 323 -11.64 -1.83 -13.03
N MET A 324 -11.63 -2.43 -11.82
CA MET A 324 -10.60 -2.14 -10.82
C MET A 324 -9.19 -2.46 -11.33
N TYR A 325 -8.99 -3.59 -12.01
CA TYR A 325 -7.70 -3.95 -12.64
C TYR A 325 -7.34 -3.06 -13.83
N ASN A 326 -8.34 -2.54 -14.54
CA ASN A 326 -8.11 -1.58 -15.61
C ASN A 326 -7.63 -0.22 -15.07
N ASP A 327 -8.23 0.26 -13.99
CA ASP A 327 -8.10 1.66 -13.55
C ASP A 327 -7.03 1.88 -12.46
N ALA A 328 -6.73 0.88 -11.63
CA ALA A 328 -5.79 1.03 -10.53
C ALA A 328 -4.32 0.97 -11.01
N GLU A 329 -3.42 1.70 -10.34
CA GLU A 329 -1.97 1.59 -10.60
C GLU A 329 -1.29 0.55 -9.73
N ILE A 330 -1.86 0.30 -8.55
CA ILE A 330 -1.42 -0.74 -7.63
C ILE A 330 -2.63 -1.46 -7.05
N ILE A 331 -2.54 -2.79 -6.93
CA ILE A 331 -3.58 -3.63 -6.35
C ILE A 331 -2.99 -4.52 -5.27
N GLY A 332 -3.56 -4.45 -4.06
CA GLY A 332 -3.32 -5.40 -3.00
C GLY A 332 -4.19 -6.65 -3.15
N LEU A 333 -3.60 -7.78 -3.52
CA LEU A 333 -4.27 -9.08 -3.60
C LEU A 333 -4.14 -9.81 -2.26
N SER A 334 -5.23 -9.88 -1.51
CA SER A 334 -5.28 -10.51 -0.17
C SER A 334 -6.41 -11.55 -0.08
N LEU A 335 -6.35 -12.53 -0.99
CA LEU A 335 -7.27 -13.64 -1.08
C LEU A 335 -6.61 -14.97 -0.67
N PRO A 336 -7.36 -15.94 -0.11
CA PRO A 336 -6.84 -17.28 0.10
C PRO A 336 -6.56 -18.00 -1.23
N GLU A 337 -5.67 -19.00 -1.21
CA GLU A 337 -5.22 -19.73 -2.41
C GLU A 337 -6.37 -20.22 -3.30
N GLN A 338 -7.41 -20.79 -2.69
CA GLN A 338 -8.55 -21.30 -3.45
C GLN A 338 -9.34 -20.17 -4.15
N ALA A 339 -9.45 -19.01 -3.51
CA ALA A 339 -10.12 -17.86 -4.12
C ALA A 339 -9.26 -17.26 -5.25
N ILE A 340 -7.93 -17.26 -5.12
CA ILE A 340 -7.02 -16.82 -6.20
C ILE A 340 -7.23 -17.66 -7.45
N ARG A 341 -7.34 -19.00 -7.32
CA ARG A 341 -7.61 -19.88 -8.47
C ARG A 341 -8.91 -19.51 -9.17
N ASN A 342 -9.97 -19.27 -8.40
CA ASN A 342 -11.29 -18.92 -8.94
C ASN A 342 -11.30 -17.51 -9.57
N GLN A 343 -10.44 -16.60 -9.10
CA GLN A 343 -10.38 -15.22 -9.58
C GLN A 343 -9.33 -14.99 -10.68
N ALA A 344 -8.48 -15.98 -10.97
CA ALA A 344 -7.40 -15.86 -11.94
C ALA A 344 -7.90 -15.41 -13.33
N ARG A 345 -9.07 -15.89 -13.76
CA ARG A 345 -9.70 -15.52 -15.04
C ARG A 345 -10.11 -14.05 -15.08
N VAL A 346 -10.76 -13.56 -14.02
CA VAL A 346 -11.19 -12.16 -13.88
C VAL A 346 -9.98 -11.23 -13.85
N ILE A 347 -8.92 -11.62 -13.14
CA ILE A 347 -7.64 -10.90 -13.12
C ILE A 347 -7.07 -10.84 -14.54
N ALA A 348 -6.96 -11.97 -15.23
CA ALA A 348 -6.45 -12.05 -16.60
C ALA A 348 -7.24 -11.14 -17.57
N GLN A 349 -8.56 -11.14 -17.50
CA GLN A 349 -9.41 -10.24 -18.30
C GLN A 349 -9.14 -8.76 -18.01
N GLY A 350 -9.00 -8.39 -16.74
CA GLY A 350 -8.63 -7.04 -16.33
C GLY A 350 -7.27 -6.60 -16.88
N LEU A 351 -6.25 -7.45 -16.78
CA LEU A 351 -4.92 -7.17 -17.32
C LEU A 351 -4.92 -7.02 -18.85
N LEU A 352 -5.67 -7.88 -19.55
CA LEU A 352 -5.80 -7.81 -21.01
C LEU A 352 -6.50 -6.51 -21.43
N GLN A 353 -7.62 -6.15 -20.80
CA GLN A 353 -8.34 -4.90 -21.10
C GLN A 353 -7.46 -3.67 -20.83
N ARG A 354 -6.69 -3.69 -19.72
CA ARG A 354 -5.72 -2.64 -19.41
C ARG A 354 -4.67 -2.50 -20.52
N PHE A 355 -4.13 -3.62 -21.00
CA PHE A 355 -3.14 -3.64 -22.07
C PHE A 355 -3.70 -3.10 -23.39
N GLU A 356 -4.91 -3.52 -23.79
CA GLU A 356 -5.58 -3.08 -25.02
C GLU A 356 -5.82 -1.56 -25.04
N ARG A 357 -6.10 -0.97 -23.86
CA ARG A 357 -6.27 0.47 -23.68
C ARG A 357 -4.95 1.25 -23.58
N ARG A 358 -3.80 0.57 -23.76
CA ARG A 358 -2.46 1.12 -23.54
C ARG A 358 -2.30 1.72 -22.15
N GLY A 359 -2.89 1.07 -21.16
CA GLY A 359 -2.74 1.42 -19.75
C GLY A 359 -1.28 1.37 -19.30
N ARG A 360 -1.00 2.03 -18.18
CA ARG A 360 0.31 2.01 -17.53
C ARG A 360 0.63 0.60 -17.01
N GLU A 361 1.84 0.41 -16.52
CA GLU A 361 2.18 -0.83 -15.82
C GLU A 361 1.35 -0.98 -14.55
N LEU A 362 1.04 -2.21 -14.16
CA LEU A 362 0.31 -2.50 -12.92
C LEU A 362 1.25 -3.14 -11.91
N THR A 363 1.24 -2.64 -10.68
CA THR A 363 1.88 -3.33 -9.54
C THR A 363 0.85 -4.16 -8.78
N LEU A 364 1.02 -5.47 -8.73
CA LEU A 364 0.18 -6.38 -7.96
C LEU A 364 0.91 -6.82 -6.68
N LEU A 365 0.54 -6.25 -5.55
CA LEU A 365 1.03 -6.62 -4.22
C LEU A 365 0.35 -7.90 -3.74
N ILE A 366 1.09 -9.00 -3.70
CA ILE A 366 0.56 -10.32 -3.37
C ILE A 366 0.76 -10.58 -1.88
N VAL A 367 -0.33 -10.45 -1.12
CA VAL A 367 -0.32 -10.56 0.33
C VAL A 367 -0.96 -11.87 0.74
N LEU A 368 -0.15 -12.92 0.69
CA LEU A 368 -0.52 -14.28 1.00
C LEU A 368 0.53 -14.90 1.91
N ASN A 369 0.10 -15.58 2.98
CA ASN A 369 1.02 -16.28 3.90
C ASN A 369 1.52 -17.59 3.30
N LYS A 370 2.24 -17.51 2.17
CA LYS A 370 2.75 -18.63 1.38
C LYS A 370 4.08 -18.24 0.73
N VAL A 371 5.06 -19.12 0.82
CA VAL A 371 6.33 -19.00 0.07
C VAL A 371 6.08 -19.20 -1.41
N GLY A 372 6.65 -18.34 -2.26
CA GLY A 372 6.47 -18.39 -3.71
C GLY A 372 5.05 -17.99 -4.12
N SER A 373 4.42 -17.11 -3.33
CA SER A 373 3.07 -16.61 -3.62
C SER A 373 3.03 -15.80 -4.92
N GLY A 374 4.10 -15.05 -5.22
CA GLY A 374 4.27 -14.32 -6.47
C GLY A 374 4.16 -15.23 -7.69
N ALA A 375 5.01 -16.24 -7.72
CA ALA A 375 5.04 -17.26 -8.77
C ALA A 375 3.71 -18.04 -8.88
N PHE A 376 3.07 -18.33 -7.74
CA PHE A 376 1.78 -19.00 -7.70
C PHE A 376 0.70 -18.20 -8.43
N VAL A 377 0.52 -16.91 -8.08
CA VAL A 377 -0.47 -16.04 -8.73
C VAL A 377 -0.11 -15.86 -10.21
N ARG A 378 1.16 -15.54 -10.51
CA ARG A 378 1.65 -15.35 -11.87
C ARG A 378 1.29 -16.52 -12.78
N ARG A 379 1.55 -17.76 -12.34
CA ARG A 379 1.24 -18.97 -13.11
C ARG A 379 -0.25 -19.14 -13.39
N HIS A 380 -1.10 -18.90 -12.39
CA HIS A 380 -2.55 -19.05 -12.57
C HIS A 380 -3.13 -17.98 -13.49
N VAL A 381 -2.69 -16.73 -13.38
CA VAL A 381 -3.12 -15.64 -14.26
C VAL A 381 -2.63 -15.86 -15.69
N GLN A 382 -1.37 -16.27 -15.86
CA GLN A 382 -0.80 -16.56 -17.18
C GLN A 382 -1.52 -17.72 -17.89
N ALA A 383 -1.90 -18.76 -17.14
CA ALA A 383 -2.65 -19.88 -17.70
C ALA A 383 -4.01 -19.43 -18.25
N GLU A 384 -4.73 -18.56 -17.53
CA GLU A 384 -5.99 -17.98 -18.01
C GLU A 384 -5.78 -17.02 -19.19
N LEU A 385 -4.76 -16.15 -19.15
CA LEU A 385 -4.42 -15.26 -20.25
C LEU A 385 -4.14 -16.01 -21.55
N ALA A 386 -3.46 -17.16 -21.48
CA ALA A 386 -3.18 -18.01 -22.64
C ALA A 386 -4.45 -18.58 -23.30
N THR A 387 -5.58 -18.62 -22.58
CA THR A 387 -6.89 -18.99 -23.16
C THR A 387 -7.62 -17.80 -23.77
N LEU A 388 -7.23 -16.57 -23.42
CA LEU A 388 -7.93 -15.33 -23.80
C LEU A 388 -7.25 -14.58 -24.96
N CYS A 389 -5.95 -14.76 -25.16
CA CYS A 389 -5.19 -14.02 -26.17
C CYS A 389 -4.01 -14.82 -26.75
N PRO A 390 -3.48 -14.43 -27.93
CA PRO A 390 -2.31 -15.07 -28.52
C PRO A 390 -1.06 -14.99 -27.61
N PRO A 391 -0.09 -15.93 -27.73
CA PRO A 391 1.09 -15.99 -26.88
C PRO A 391 1.90 -14.68 -26.79
N ALA A 392 2.07 -13.98 -27.91
CA ALA A 392 2.80 -12.71 -27.95
C ALA A 392 2.12 -11.59 -27.14
N ILE A 393 0.78 -11.55 -27.13
CA ILE A 393 0.02 -10.58 -26.33
C ILE A 393 0.09 -10.97 -24.85
N CYS A 394 -0.06 -12.26 -24.55
CA CYS A 394 0.09 -12.78 -23.18
C CYS A 394 1.44 -12.39 -22.57
N GLU A 395 2.54 -12.57 -23.31
CA GLU A 395 3.88 -12.16 -22.86
C GLU A 395 3.97 -10.66 -22.57
N GLN A 396 3.43 -9.81 -23.45
CA GLN A 396 3.45 -8.35 -23.26
C GLN A 396 2.59 -7.91 -22.05
N VAL A 397 1.42 -8.51 -21.85
CA VAL A 397 0.56 -8.27 -20.68
C VAL A 397 1.31 -8.64 -19.39
N MET A 398 1.98 -9.79 -19.39
CA MET A 398 2.74 -10.28 -18.24
C MET A 398 4.00 -9.44 -17.96
N LEU A 399 4.64 -8.87 -18.99
CA LEU A 399 5.76 -7.94 -18.85
C LEU A 399 5.32 -6.59 -18.25
N LYS A 400 4.12 -6.12 -18.58
CA LYS A 400 3.54 -4.88 -18.04
C LYS A 400 2.88 -5.04 -16.66
N THR A 401 2.97 -6.22 -16.06
CA THR A 401 2.39 -6.51 -14.74
C THR A 401 3.47 -7.01 -13.79
N HIS A 402 3.74 -6.24 -12.75
CA HIS A 402 4.68 -6.61 -11.70
C HIS A 402 3.98 -7.40 -10.60
N PHE A 403 4.32 -8.68 -10.45
CA PHE A 403 3.76 -9.59 -9.43
C PHE A 403 4.65 -9.56 -8.17
N ALA A 404 4.45 -8.56 -7.32
CA ALA A 404 5.29 -8.30 -6.16
C ALA A 404 4.95 -9.26 -5.01
N GLU A 405 5.87 -10.14 -4.65
CA GLU A 405 5.74 -11.01 -3.49
C GLU A 405 6.04 -10.24 -2.20
N THR A 406 5.32 -10.57 -1.12
CA THR A 406 5.38 -9.82 0.14
C THR A 406 5.55 -10.71 1.36
N VAL A 407 6.13 -10.14 2.41
CA VAL A 407 6.14 -10.74 3.76
C VAL A 407 5.51 -9.76 4.74
N VAL A 408 4.42 -10.21 5.36
CA VAL A 408 3.68 -9.46 6.40
C VAL A 408 3.90 -10.09 7.77
N SER A 409 4.29 -9.29 8.76
CA SER A 409 4.49 -9.68 10.16
C SER A 409 3.38 -9.21 11.12
N ARG A 410 2.26 -8.71 10.58
CA ARG A 410 1.20 -8.05 11.37
C ARG A 410 -0.01 -8.95 11.64
N ILE A 411 -0.50 -9.02 12.89
CA ILE A 411 -1.82 -9.60 13.16
C ILE A 411 -2.89 -8.56 12.90
N VAL A 412 -3.88 -8.98 12.11
CA VAL A 412 -5.08 -8.20 11.86
C VAL A 412 -6.28 -9.12 11.98
N SER A 413 -7.33 -8.65 12.63
CA SER A 413 -8.58 -9.40 12.81
C SER A 413 -9.77 -8.54 12.42
N LYS A 414 -10.75 -9.18 11.78
CA LYS A 414 -12.06 -8.56 11.56
C LYS A 414 -12.85 -8.61 12.86
N LEU A 415 -13.64 -7.57 13.12
CA LEU A 415 -14.65 -7.63 14.16
C LEU A 415 -15.70 -8.71 13.84
N SER A 416 -16.21 -9.40 14.86
CA SER A 416 -17.30 -10.36 14.66
C SER A 416 -18.57 -9.66 14.18
N ASN A 417 -19.40 -10.37 13.40
CA ASN A 417 -20.66 -9.83 12.92
C ASN A 417 -21.56 -9.38 14.08
N ASP A 418 -21.62 -10.15 15.18
CA ASP A 418 -22.41 -9.79 16.36
C ASP A 418 -21.94 -8.48 17.00
N ALA A 419 -20.62 -8.30 17.14
CA ALA A 419 -20.07 -7.06 17.69
C ALA A 419 -20.30 -5.87 16.73
N LEU A 420 -20.29 -6.11 15.42
CA LEU A 420 -20.63 -5.09 14.43
C LEU A 420 -22.12 -4.70 14.49
N VAL A 421 -23.04 -5.66 14.57
CA VAL A 421 -24.48 -5.39 14.76
C VAL A 421 -24.73 -4.61 16.04
N ARG A 422 -24.06 -4.97 17.15
CA ARG A 422 -24.15 -4.21 18.42
C ARG A 422 -23.71 -2.76 18.25
N GLN A 423 -22.57 -2.51 17.58
CA GLN A 423 -22.12 -1.15 17.28
C GLN A 423 -23.13 -0.39 16.42
N LEU A 424 -23.65 -1.01 15.35
CA LEU A 424 -24.64 -0.39 14.48
C LEU A 424 -25.92 -0.02 15.24
N ARG A 425 -26.36 -0.87 16.18
CA ARG A 425 -27.54 -0.59 17.02
C ARG A 425 -27.33 0.64 17.89
N ILE A 426 -26.18 0.71 18.59
CA ILE A 426 -25.81 1.85 19.44
C ILE A 426 -25.75 3.13 18.60
N LYS A 427 -25.03 3.10 17.48
CA LYS A 427 -24.87 4.27 16.60
C LYS A 427 -26.17 4.72 15.98
N SER A 428 -27.02 3.78 15.58
CA SER A 428 -28.33 4.10 15.02
C SER A 428 -29.25 4.75 16.05
N GLN A 429 -29.15 4.36 17.32
CA GLN A 429 -29.87 5.02 18.40
C GLN A 429 -29.33 6.43 18.68
N MET A 430 -27.99 6.58 18.77
CA MET A 430 -27.36 7.90 18.95
C MET A 430 -27.70 8.86 17.80
N PHE A 431 -27.65 8.38 16.56
CA PHE A 431 -27.97 9.16 15.37
C PHE A 431 -29.43 9.62 15.38
N ARG A 432 -30.39 8.72 15.69
CA ARG A 432 -31.80 9.10 15.80
C ARG A 432 -32.06 10.12 16.90
N ASN A 433 -31.39 10.00 18.05
CA ASN A 433 -31.50 10.97 19.12
C ASN A 433 -30.92 12.36 18.74
N SER A 434 -30.10 12.44 17.70
CA SER A 434 -29.49 13.70 17.22
C SER A 434 -30.27 14.39 16.10
N LEU A 435 -31.29 13.73 15.53
CA LEU A 435 -32.15 14.31 14.50
C LEU A 435 -33.35 15.00 15.17
N GLU A 436 -33.61 16.28 14.83
CA GLU A 436 -34.74 17.05 15.37
C GLU A 436 -36.11 16.61 14.79
N GLU A 437 -36.16 16.05 13.57
CA GLU A 437 -37.35 15.44 12.96
C GLU A 437 -36.98 14.17 12.17
N GLU A 438 -37.76 13.08 12.35
CA GLU A 438 -37.60 11.85 11.56
C GLU A 438 -38.21 12.03 10.15
N PRO A 439 -37.45 11.81 9.05
CA PRO A 439 -38.06 11.69 7.74
C PRO A 439 -38.89 10.39 7.69
N ALA A 440 -40.13 10.49 7.18
CA ALA A 440 -41.02 9.35 7.04
C ALA A 440 -40.41 8.27 6.12
N ALA A 441 -40.15 7.08 6.66
CA ALA A 441 -39.64 5.95 5.89
C ALA A 441 -40.73 5.42 4.93
N PRO A 442 -40.43 5.23 3.63
CA PRO A 442 -41.37 4.58 2.73
C PRO A 442 -41.53 3.10 3.10
N ARG A 443 -42.78 2.67 3.26
CA ARG A 443 -43.14 1.25 3.50
C ARG A 443 -42.97 0.47 2.20
N SER A 444 -42.09 -0.52 2.19
CA SER A 444 -41.94 -1.52 1.13
C SER A 444 -42.40 -2.89 1.63
N ALA A 445 -43.20 -3.57 0.81
CA ALA A 445 -43.73 -4.90 1.06
C ALA A 445 -42.78 -5.98 0.53
N SER A 446 -41.86 -6.46 1.37
CA SER A 446 -41.18 -7.75 1.21
C SER A 446 -40.69 -8.23 2.58
N ALA A 447 -40.19 -9.48 2.66
CA ALA A 447 -39.68 -10.06 3.90
C ALA A 447 -38.74 -9.09 4.65
N PRO A 448 -38.83 -9.01 5.99
CA PRO A 448 -38.11 -7.99 6.73
C PRO A 448 -36.61 -8.14 6.49
N PRO A 449 -35.92 -7.10 5.98
CA PRO A 449 -34.50 -7.18 5.66
C PRO A 449 -33.70 -7.47 6.94
N ALA A 450 -32.50 -8.05 6.79
CA ALA A 450 -31.65 -8.40 7.92
C ALA A 450 -31.46 -7.20 8.87
N GLU A 451 -31.32 -7.44 10.18
CA GLU A 451 -31.31 -6.36 11.18
C GLU A 451 -30.30 -5.26 10.85
N TYR A 452 -29.09 -5.65 10.42
CA TYR A 452 -28.06 -4.69 10.04
C TYR A 452 -28.47 -3.81 8.86
N GLU A 453 -29.23 -4.33 7.88
CA GLU A 453 -29.70 -3.55 6.72
C GLU A 453 -30.71 -2.48 7.15
N ARG A 454 -31.61 -2.82 8.08
CA ARG A 454 -32.53 -1.85 8.68
C ARG A 454 -31.78 -0.75 9.42
N LEU A 455 -30.79 -1.13 10.23
CA LEU A 455 -29.96 -0.18 10.97
C LEU A 455 -29.16 0.73 10.04
N LEU A 456 -28.58 0.17 8.97
CA LEU A 456 -27.84 0.92 7.95
C LEU A 456 -28.74 1.85 7.13
N GLY A 457 -29.99 1.45 6.91
CA GLY A 457 -30.99 2.27 6.22
C GLY A 457 -31.19 3.65 6.83
N HIS A 458 -31.00 3.81 8.14
CA HIS A 458 -31.10 5.11 8.82
C HIS A 458 -29.99 6.10 8.40
N PHE A 459 -28.83 5.61 7.97
CA PHE A 459 -27.69 6.45 7.62
C PHE A 459 -27.62 6.76 6.12
N ARG A 460 -28.15 5.88 5.25
CA ARG A 460 -28.05 6.01 3.78
C ARG A 460 -28.48 7.38 3.21
N PRO A 461 -29.57 8.02 3.68
CA PRO A 461 -29.97 9.35 3.20
C PRO A 461 -28.92 10.44 3.48
N PHE A 462 -28.01 10.19 4.42
CA PHE A 462 -27.00 11.12 4.93
C PHE A 462 -25.57 10.66 4.63
N ALA A 463 -25.37 9.73 3.69
CA ALA A 463 -24.06 9.20 3.31
C ALA A 463 -23.13 10.24 2.62
N GLN A 464 -23.64 11.44 2.34
CA GLN A 464 -22.86 12.64 1.98
C GLN A 464 -22.39 13.35 3.26
N PRO A 465 -21.31 14.15 3.25
CA PRO A 465 -20.70 14.69 4.48
C PRO A 465 -21.67 15.62 5.24
N SER A 466 -22.47 15.02 6.13
CA SER A 466 -23.27 15.70 7.13
C SER A 466 -22.46 15.74 8.43
N SER A 467 -22.49 16.88 9.13
CA SER A 467 -21.79 17.08 10.39
C SER A 467 -22.20 16.08 11.49
N ALA A 468 -23.38 15.46 11.37
CA ALA A 468 -23.86 14.45 12.30
C ALA A 468 -23.19 13.08 12.10
N MET A 469 -22.84 12.70 10.86
CA MET A 469 -22.19 11.41 10.57
C MET A 469 -20.71 11.39 10.91
N SER A 470 -20.03 12.55 10.85
CA SER A 470 -18.59 12.65 11.17
C SER A 470 -18.25 12.30 12.63
N GLN A 471 -19.24 12.33 13.52
CA GLN A 471 -19.08 11.98 14.94
C GLN A 471 -19.26 10.47 15.23
N LEU A 472 -19.65 9.67 14.23
CA LEU A 472 -20.01 8.25 14.42
C LEU A 472 -18.97 7.29 13.78
N HIS A 473 -17.91 6.96 14.52
CA HIS A 473 -16.84 6.07 14.05
C HIS A 473 -17.17 4.57 14.10
N LEU A 474 -17.25 3.89 12.95
CA LEU A 474 -17.53 2.46 12.90
C LEU A 474 -16.24 1.61 12.90
N VAL A 475 -15.96 0.90 13.98
CA VAL A 475 -14.77 0.02 14.04
C VAL A 475 -15.06 -1.30 13.32
N LEU A 476 -14.23 -1.64 12.32
CA LEU A 476 -14.37 -2.88 11.55
C LEU A 476 -13.24 -3.88 11.77
N PHE A 477 -12.05 -3.41 12.16
CA PHE A 477 -10.86 -4.24 12.28
C PHE A 477 -10.09 -3.90 13.55
N ASN A 478 -9.40 -4.90 14.11
CA ASN A 478 -8.35 -4.70 15.11
C ASN A 478 -7.01 -5.05 14.49
N SER A 479 -5.98 -4.26 14.79
CA SER A 479 -4.66 -4.37 14.18
C SER A 479 -3.56 -4.10 15.21
N GLU A 480 -2.39 -4.72 15.02
CA GLU A 480 -1.19 -4.41 15.80
C GLU A 480 -0.51 -3.11 15.31
N ALA A 481 0.36 -2.53 16.13
CA ALA A 481 1.06 -1.27 15.83
C ALA A 481 2.30 -1.44 14.94
N ASP A 482 2.86 -2.65 14.81
CA ASP A 482 3.97 -2.92 13.89
C ASP A 482 3.49 -2.83 12.44
N MET A 483 4.15 -2.01 11.61
CA MET A 483 3.63 -1.55 10.31
C MET A 483 4.50 -1.79 9.06
N PRO A 484 5.63 -2.55 9.05
CA PRO A 484 6.37 -2.80 7.81
C PRO A 484 5.69 -3.87 6.93
N LEU A 485 5.56 -3.56 5.65
CA LEU A 485 5.25 -4.50 4.57
C LEU A 485 6.53 -4.72 3.77
N TYR A 486 7.15 -5.90 3.91
CA TYR A 486 8.33 -6.21 3.10
C TYR A 486 7.89 -6.68 1.73
N VAL A 487 8.52 -6.17 0.67
CA VAL A 487 8.15 -6.45 -0.71
C VAL A 487 9.41 -6.66 -1.55
N GLU A 488 9.39 -7.60 -2.48
CA GLU A 488 10.47 -7.71 -3.45
C GLU A 488 10.56 -6.46 -4.33
N ARG A 489 11.77 -5.93 -4.53
CA ARG A 489 12.02 -4.76 -5.37
C ARG A 489 11.66 -5.06 -6.82
N GLY A 490 11.02 -4.10 -7.48
CA GLY A 490 10.77 -4.18 -8.92
C GLY A 490 9.72 -3.22 -9.48
N SER A 491 9.25 -2.26 -8.68
CA SER A 491 8.37 -1.17 -9.12
C SER A 491 8.71 0.12 -8.38
N ASP A 492 8.87 1.21 -9.14
CA ASP A 492 9.19 2.54 -8.60
C ASP A 492 8.10 3.07 -7.65
N LEU A 493 6.86 2.59 -7.81
CA LEU A 493 5.76 2.95 -6.90
C LEU A 493 5.98 2.36 -5.51
N LEU A 494 6.58 1.16 -5.41
CA LEU A 494 6.78 0.48 -4.12
C LEU A 494 7.80 1.19 -3.25
N GLU A 495 8.88 1.68 -3.87
CA GLU A 495 9.96 2.41 -3.20
C GLU A 495 9.48 3.72 -2.55
N ARG A 496 8.27 4.19 -2.90
CA ARG A 496 7.70 5.45 -2.40
C ARG A 496 6.68 5.25 -1.29
N LEU A 497 6.22 4.02 -1.05
CA LEU A 497 5.21 3.77 -0.03
C LEU A 497 5.86 3.72 1.35
N ARG A 498 5.47 4.60 2.26
CA ARG A 498 6.14 4.79 3.57
C ARG A 498 6.14 3.56 4.46
N GLN A 499 5.17 2.66 4.26
CA GLN A 499 5.06 1.43 5.02
C GLN A 499 5.65 0.22 4.29
N VAL A 500 6.13 0.40 3.05
CA VAL A 500 6.75 -0.67 2.26
C VAL A 500 8.26 -0.59 2.42
N HIS A 501 8.87 -1.72 2.76
CA HIS A 501 10.31 -1.90 2.73
C HIS A 501 10.65 -2.84 1.58
N THR A 502 11.28 -2.30 0.54
CA THR A 502 11.72 -3.10 -0.60
C THR A 502 12.99 -3.86 -0.27
N VAL A 503 13.09 -5.09 -0.75
CA VAL A 503 14.27 -5.94 -0.59
C VAL A 503 14.61 -6.60 -1.93
N PRO A 504 15.89 -6.89 -2.20
CA PRO A 504 16.28 -7.51 -3.47
C PRO A 504 15.79 -8.95 -3.61
N ASP A 505 15.66 -9.66 -2.48
CA ASP A 505 15.20 -11.05 -2.42
C ASP A 505 14.28 -11.23 -1.22
N ILE A 506 12.98 -11.36 -1.48
CA ILE A 506 11.97 -11.47 -0.42
C ILE A 506 12.01 -12.83 0.29
N ALA A 507 12.61 -13.87 -0.33
CA ALA A 507 12.73 -15.18 0.29
C ALA A 507 13.62 -15.13 1.54
N GLN A 508 14.64 -14.27 1.55
CA GLN A 508 15.51 -14.06 2.72
C GLN A 508 14.71 -13.53 3.91
N ILE A 509 13.84 -12.54 3.70
CA ILE A 509 12.96 -12.00 4.74
C ILE A 509 12.02 -13.08 5.29
N GLN A 510 11.49 -13.92 4.41
CA GLN A 510 10.62 -15.02 4.79
C GLN A 510 11.35 -16.06 5.66
N VAL A 511 12.61 -16.37 5.35
CA VAL A 511 13.49 -17.22 6.16
C VAL A 511 13.77 -16.59 7.52
N ILE A 512 14.17 -15.32 7.55
CA ILE A 512 14.45 -14.55 8.78
C ILE A 512 13.23 -14.57 9.71
N LYS A 513 12.05 -14.17 9.20
CA LYS A 513 10.80 -14.19 9.97
C LYS A 513 10.48 -15.59 10.50
N ASN A 514 10.59 -16.62 9.67
CA ASN A 514 10.26 -17.99 10.08
C ASN A 514 11.17 -18.52 11.20
N ARG A 515 12.46 -18.19 11.16
CA ARG A 515 13.43 -18.60 12.18
C ARG A 515 13.32 -17.77 13.46
N LEU A 516 13.21 -16.44 13.37
CA LEU A 516 13.11 -15.57 14.55
C LEU A 516 11.79 -15.69 15.30
N TRP A 517 10.66 -15.84 14.59
CA TRP A 517 9.35 -15.80 15.25
C TRP A 517 8.84 -17.21 15.52
N ASN A 518 8.65 -18.00 14.46
CA ASN A 518 7.85 -19.22 14.58
C ASN A 518 8.52 -20.31 15.43
N GLY A 519 9.86 -20.37 15.46
CA GLY A 519 10.63 -21.34 16.26
C GLY A 519 10.63 -20.97 17.74
N PRO A 520 11.24 -19.83 18.10
CA PRO A 520 11.25 -19.32 19.46
C PRO A 520 9.86 -19.21 20.10
N HIS A 521 8.82 -18.83 19.34
CA HIS A 521 7.46 -18.75 19.88
C HIS A 521 6.92 -20.09 20.38
N ALA A 522 7.24 -21.19 19.69
CA ALA A 522 6.86 -22.53 20.14
C ALA A 522 7.61 -22.91 21.43
N ILE A 523 8.91 -22.59 21.52
CA ILE A 523 9.73 -22.84 22.70
C ILE A 523 9.21 -22.07 23.92
N ILE A 524 8.94 -20.78 23.75
CA ILE A 524 8.36 -19.91 24.79
C ILE A 524 7.02 -20.48 25.26
N ALA A 525 6.14 -20.88 24.32
CA ALA A 525 4.84 -21.45 24.66
C ALA A 525 4.95 -22.78 25.42
N TRP A 526 5.87 -23.68 25.03
CA TRP A 526 6.11 -24.93 25.75
C TRP A 526 6.60 -24.67 27.17
N TYR A 527 7.57 -23.76 27.33
CA TYR A 527 8.10 -23.47 28.67
C TYR A 527 7.06 -22.82 29.56
N ALA A 528 6.34 -21.82 29.04
CA ALA A 528 5.24 -21.16 29.75
C ALA A 528 4.16 -22.17 30.18
N SER A 529 3.74 -23.04 29.27
CA SER A 529 2.77 -24.11 29.54
C SER A 529 3.24 -25.05 30.66
N LEU A 530 4.49 -25.51 30.60
CA LEU A 530 5.08 -26.40 31.60
C LEU A 530 5.22 -25.75 32.99
N LEU A 531 5.29 -24.43 33.05
CA LEU A 531 5.28 -23.64 34.29
C LEU A 531 3.86 -23.28 34.77
N GLY A 532 2.82 -23.75 34.08
CA GLY A 532 1.42 -23.55 34.46
C GLY A 532 0.73 -22.31 33.86
N HIS A 533 1.38 -21.62 32.92
CA HIS A 533 0.81 -20.43 32.29
C HIS A 533 -0.05 -20.79 31.07
N ALA A 534 -1.29 -20.30 31.03
CA ALA A 534 -2.23 -20.61 29.95
C ALA A 534 -1.98 -19.81 28.67
N TRP A 535 -1.42 -18.60 28.80
CA TRP A 535 -1.23 -17.64 27.71
C TRP A 535 0.24 -17.24 27.57
N VAL A 536 0.72 -17.03 26.35
CA VAL A 536 2.12 -16.65 26.09
C VAL A 536 2.49 -15.36 26.83
N GLY A 537 1.61 -14.35 26.82
CA GLY A 537 1.84 -13.09 27.54
C GLY A 537 1.96 -13.27 29.06
N GLN A 538 1.20 -14.20 29.66
CA GLN A 538 1.38 -14.54 31.09
C GLN A 538 2.74 -15.19 31.32
N GLY A 539 3.12 -16.15 30.48
CA GLY A 539 4.42 -16.80 30.53
C GLY A 539 5.56 -15.81 30.44
N MET A 540 5.50 -14.82 29.54
CA MET A 540 6.51 -13.77 29.40
C MET A 540 6.62 -12.84 30.62
N GLY A 541 5.67 -12.86 31.56
CA GLY A 541 5.80 -12.21 32.87
C GLY A 541 6.64 -13.01 33.87
N ASP A 542 6.88 -14.30 33.63
CA ASP A 542 7.79 -15.13 34.43
C ASP A 542 9.25 -14.86 34.03
N ALA A 543 10.07 -14.47 35.01
CA ALA A 543 11.47 -14.12 34.78
C ALA A 543 12.27 -15.21 34.05
N ARG A 544 11.93 -16.49 34.29
CA ARG A 544 12.60 -17.64 33.66
C ARG A 544 12.27 -17.73 32.17
N VAL A 545 10.99 -17.57 31.82
CA VAL A 545 10.52 -17.61 30.43
C VAL A 545 11.05 -16.40 29.66
N ASN A 546 11.00 -15.20 30.25
CA ASN A 546 11.54 -14.01 29.63
C ASN A 546 13.06 -14.12 29.40
N ALA A 547 13.82 -14.64 30.38
CA ALA A 547 15.25 -14.87 30.21
C ALA A 547 15.56 -15.88 29.09
N LEU A 548 14.78 -16.96 28.98
CA LEU A 548 14.90 -17.91 27.87
C LEU A 548 14.60 -17.24 26.52
N ALA A 549 13.54 -16.44 26.44
CA ALA A 549 13.15 -15.72 25.23
C ALA A 549 14.24 -14.75 24.75
N GLU A 550 14.76 -13.92 25.66
CA GLU A 550 15.84 -12.96 25.36
C GLU A 550 17.11 -13.70 24.90
N ARG A 551 17.49 -14.81 25.55
CA ARG A 551 18.64 -15.62 25.15
C ARG A 551 18.46 -16.24 23.77
N LEU A 552 17.34 -16.92 23.53
CA LEU A 552 17.02 -17.54 22.24
C LEU A 552 17.15 -16.53 21.10
N ILE A 553 16.59 -15.34 21.29
CA ILE A 553 16.54 -14.33 20.24
C ILE A 553 17.88 -13.60 20.09
N ARG A 554 18.41 -13.02 21.18
CA ARG A 554 19.54 -12.09 21.10
C ARG A 554 20.91 -12.76 21.13
N GLN A 555 21.01 -14.01 21.58
CA GLN A 555 22.30 -14.70 21.72
C GLN A 555 22.47 -15.87 20.74
N GLU A 556 21.37 -16.45 20.24
CA GLU A 556 21.44 -17.66 19.40
C GLU A 556 20.90 -17.40 17.99
N VAL A 557 19.59 -17.11 17.85
CA VAL A 557 18.95 -17.05 16.53
C VAL A 557 19.30 -15.79 15.74
N ALA A 558 19.23 -14.59 16.35
CA ALA A 558 19.56 -13.36 15.64
C ALA A 558 21.03 -13.29 15.22
N PRO A 559 22.02 -13.57 16.10
CA PRO A 559 23.42 -13.57 15.69
C PRO A 559 23.73 -14.58 14.58
N ALA A 560 23.09 -15.76 14.59
CA ALA A 560 23.26 -16.76 13.53
C ALA A 560 22.68 -16.29 12.19
N LEU A 561 21.59 -15.54 12.20
CA LEU A 561 21.03 -14.93 11.00
C LEU A 561 21.85 -13.74 10.51
N GLU A 562 22.43 -12.94 11.42
CA GLU A 562 23.31 -11.82 11.06
C GLU A 562 24.61 -12.30 10.45
N ALA A 563 25.16 -13.42 10.94
CA ALA A 563 26.33 -14.05 10.34
C ALA A 563 26.05 -14.59 8.92
N GLU A 564 24.86 -15.15 8.69
CA GLU A 564 24.44 -15.64 7.37
C GLU A 564 24.07 -14.51 6.39
N TYR A 565 23.45 -13.44 6.91
CA TYR A 565 22.96 -12.32 6.12
C TYR A 565 23.41 -10.97 6.72
N PRO A 566 24.71 -10.62 6.66
CA PRO A 566 25.23 -9.39 7.27
C PRO A 566 24.52 -8.12 6.79
N GLN A 567 24.12 -8.10 5.51
CA GLN A 567 23.39 -6.99 4.89
C GLN A 567 21.97 -6.79 5.45
N MET A 568 21.44 -7.73 6.23
CA MET A 568 20.08 -7.71 6.80
C MET A 568 20.06 -7.45 8.31
N SER A 569 21.19 -7.07 8.94
CA SER A 569 21.28 -6.92 10.41
C SER A 569 20.23 -5.96 10.98
N GLU A 570 19.96 -4.81 10.34
CA GLU A 570 18.93 -3.88 10.81
C GLU A 570 17.52 -4.52 10.78
N VAL A 571 17.23 -5.27 9.71
CA VAL A 571 15.95 -5.97 9.57
C VAL A 571 15.84 -7.06 10.63
N ILE A 572 16.89 -7.87 10.83
CA ILE A 572 16.94 -8.93 11.84
C ILE A 572 16.72 -8.36 13.25
N SER A 573 17.39 -7.26 13.59
CA SER A 573 17.25 -6.56 14.87
C SER A 573 15.81 -6.08 15.07
N ARG A 574 15.20 -5.45 14.05
CA ARG A 574 13.80 -5.00 14.09
C ARG A 574 12.83 -6.16 14.29
N PHE A 575 13.02 -7.28 13.57
CA PHE A 575 12.21 -8.48 13.74
C PHE A 575 12.36 -9.09 15.14
N ALA A 576 13.56 -9.09 15.71
CA ALA A 576 13.85 -9.57 17.06
C ALA A 576 13.12 -8.74 18.13
N ASP A 577 13.24 -7.42 18.06
CA ASP A 577 12.59 -6.50 19.00
C ASP A 577 11.07 -6.58 18.92
N ALA A 578 10.52 -6.55 17.70
CA ALA A 578 9.08 -6.67 17.46
C ALA A 578 8.52 -8.00 17.98
N PHE A 579 9.26 -9.10 17.80
CA PHE A 579 8.88 -10.41 18.32
C PHE A 579 8.78 -10.43 19.85
N LEU A 580 9.84 -9.98 20.54
CA LEU A 580 9.91 -10.00 22.00
C LEU A 580 8.83 -9.10 22.61
N ALA A 581 8.64 -7.90 22.06
CA ALA A 581 7.58 -6.99 22.47
C ALA A 581 6.19 -7.64 22.32
N ARG A 582 5.95 -8.29 21.18
CA ARG A 582 4.69 -9.00 20.92
C ARG A 582 4.46 -10.14 21.91
N CYS A 583 5.46 -10.97 22.19
CA CYS A 583 5.32 -12.06 23.15
C CYS A 583 4.88 -11.52 24.52
N LYS A 584 5.46 -10.41 24.98
CA LYS A 584 5.12 -9.75 26.25
C LYS A 584 3.66 -9.28 26.33
N THR A 585 3.03 -8.94 25.20
CA THR A 585 1.64 -8.45 25.15
C THR A 585 0.62 -9.51 24.71
N SER A 586 1.03 -10.76 24.51
CA SER A 586 0.19 -11.83 23.93
C SER A 586 -0.75 -12.51 24.95
N PHE A 587 -1.64 -11.75 25.59
CA PHE A 587 -2.59 -12.25 26.60
C PHE A 587 -3.82 -12.99 26.04
N LYS A 588 -3.94 -13.07 24.71
CA LYS A 588 -5.01 -13.79 24.00
C LYS A 588 -4.47 -14.90 23.11
N ASP A 589 -3.19 -15.23 23.25
CA ASP A 589 -2.56 -16.33 22.51
C ASP A 589 -2.31 -17.55 23.42
N PRO A 590 -3.14 -18.61 23.35
CA PRO A 590 -3.00 -19.75 24.26
C PRO A 590 -1.72 -20.54 23.98
N CYS A 591 -0.99 -20.90 25.04
CA CYS A 591 0.20 -21.75 24.94
C CYS A 591 -0.10 -23.08 24.25
N ALA A 592 -1.26 -23.69 24.53
CA ALA A 592 -1.70 -24.94 23.89
C ALA A 592 -1.84 -24.81 22.36
N ARG A 593 -2.38 -23.68 21.88
CA ARG A 593 -2.54 -23.41 20.44
C ARG A 593 -1.19 -23.18 19.78
N VAL A 594 -0.32 -22.38 20.40
CA VAL A 594 1.01 -22.07 19.86
C VAL A 594 1.91 -23.30 19.88
N GLY A 595 1.86 -24.08 20.96
CA GLY A 595 2.68 -25.26 21.23
C GLY A 595 2.22 -26.57 20.57
N ARG A 596 1.07 -26.60 19.89
CA ARG A 596 0.58 -27.81 19.19
C ARG A 596 1.56 -28.35 18.15
N ASP A 597 1.38 -29.62 17.76
CA ASP A 597 2.18 -30.33 16.76
C ASP A 597 3.70 -30.33 17.06
N PRO A 598 4.12 -30.78 18.26
CA PRO A 598 5.53 -30.72 18.68
C PRO A 598 6.44 -31.59 17.80
N LEU A 599 5.99 -32.78 17.41
CA LEU A 599 6.78 -33.69 16.57
C LEU A 599 7.09 -33.04 15.21
N ARG A 600 6.08 -32.51 14.53
CA ARG A 600 6.25 -31.77 13.26
C ARG A 600 7.26 -30.62 13.39
N LYS A 601 7.31 -29.92 14.53
CA LYS A 601 8.25 -28.79 14.76
C LYS A 601 9.68 -29.21 15.08
N LEU A 602 9.90 -30.47 15.45
CA LEU A 602 11.22 -31.08 15.69
C LEU A 602 11.79 -31.81 14.47
N GLN A 603 11.26 -31.56 13.28
CA GLN A 603 11.85 -32.08 12.04
C GLN A 603 13.19 -31.40 11.74
N ARG A 604 14.14 -32.12 11.13
CA ARG A 604 15.48 -31.58 10.80
C ARG A 604 15.40 -30.26 10.04
N ASN A 605 14.56 -30.22 9.02
CA ASN A 605 14.42 -29.06 8.13
C ASN A 605 13.44 -28.00 8.67
N GLU A 606 12.93 -28.18 9.89
CA GLU A 606 12.05 -27.21 10.54
C GLU A 606 12.83 -26.22 11.39
N ARG A 607 12.15 -25.13 11.71
CA ARG A 607 12.69 -23.88 12.26
C ARG A 607 13.50 -23.97 13.55
N ILE A 608 13.39 -25.04 14.34
CA ILE A 608 14.17 -25.21 15.58
C ILE A 608 15.52 -25.84 15.26
N LEU A 609 15.52 -27.08 14.74
CA LEU A 609 16.75 -27.82 14.46
C LEU A 609 17.56 -27.18 13.33
N SER A 610 16.92 -26.63 12.30
CA SER A 610 17.62 -25.88 11.25
C SER A 610 18.25 -24.57 11.74
N SER A 611 17.77 -23.98 12.84
CA SER A 611 18.41 -22.81 13.47
C SER A 611 19.65 -23.21 14.26
N ILE A 612 19.65 -24.41 14.87
CA ILE A 612 20.83 -25.00 15.51
C ILE A 612 21.92 -25.27 14.46
N GLU A 613 21.54 -25.89 13.34
CA GLU A 613 22.46 -26.14 12.22
C GLU A 613 23.02 -24.83 11.65
N LEU A 614 22.18 -23.81 11.47
CA LEU A 614 22.61 -22.48 11.03
C LEU A 614 23.66 -21.89 11.99
N ALA A 615 23.36 -21.86 13.28
CA ALA A 615 24.27 -21.33 14.28
C ALA A 615 25.60 -22.11 14.33
N GLY A 616 25.54 -23.44 14.22
CA GLY A 616 26.71 -24.30 14.16
C GLY A 616 27.64 -24.00 12.97
N ARG A 617 27.09 -23.68 11.79
CA ARG A 617 27.90 -23.25 10.62
C ARG A 617 28.71 -21.98 10.90
N HIS A 618 28.25 -21.14 11.83
CA HIS A 618 28.87 -19.88 12.21
C HIS A 618 29.58 -19.94 13.57
N GLY A 619 29.73 -21.13 14.16
CA GLY A 619 30.41 -21.32 15.44
C GLY A 619 29.68 -20.70 16.65
N ILE A 620 28.35 -20.57 16.57
CA ILE A 620 27.52 -20.03 17.65
C ILE A 620 26.93 -21.18 18.47
N ASP A 621 27.17 -21.14 19.78
CA ASP A 621 26.62 -22.11 20.72
C ASP A 621 25.10 -21.95 20.87
N THR A 622 24.38 -23.08 20.94
CA THR A 622 22.90 -23.10 20.96
C THR A 622 22.25 -23.86 22.12
N PRO A 623 22.70 -23.68 23.38
CA PRO A 623 22.14 -24.39 24.53
C PRO A 623 20.66 -24.07 24.78
N ALA A 624 20.17 -22.85 24.48
CA ALA A 624 18.77 -22.50 24.67
C ALA A 624 17.86 -23.14 23.62
N LEU A 625 18.30 -23.24 22.35
CA LEU A 625 17.58 -23.98 21.31
C LEU A 625 17.53 -25.48 21.61
N ALA A 626 18.65 -26.08 22.08
CA ALA A 626 18.69 -27.47 22.51
C ALA A 626 17.74 -27.72 23.70
N PHE A 627 17.74 -26.81 24.68
CA PHE A 627 16.77 -26.82 25.79
C PHE A 627 15.33 -26.68 25.28
N GLY A 628 15.09 -25.83 24.28
CA GLY A 628 13.78 -25.68 23.64
C GLY A 628 13.27 -26.96 22.98
N ALA A 629 14.15 -27.74 22.35
CA ALA A 629 13.80 -29.05 21.82
C ALA A 629 13.46 -30.05 22.93
N ALA A 630 14.18 -30.03 24.05
CA ALA A 630 13.86 -30.84 25.22
C ALA A 630 12.50 -30.47 25.85
N LEU A 631 12.19 -29.16 25.95
CA LEU A 631 10.90 -28.66 26.41
C LEU A 631 9.74 -29.15 25.54
N ALA A 632 9.94 -29.26 24.22
CA ALA A 632 8.93 -29.79 23.30
C ALA A 632 8.53 -31.23 23.67
N ILE A 633 9.52 -32.07 23.99
CA ILE A 633 9.32 -33.47 24.39
C ILE A 633 8.62 -33.51 25.76
N HIS A 634 9.08 -32.72 26.74
CA HIS A 634 8.42 -32.63 28.04
C HIS A 634 6.97 -32.16 27.95
N HIS A 635 6.69 -31.17 27.09
CA HIS A 635 5.36 -30.68 26.83
C HIS A 635 4.48 -31.76 26.19
N ALA A 636 4.99 -32.49 25.20
CA ALA A 636 4.28 -33.59 24.57
C ALA A 636 3.94 -34.71 25.57
N LEU A 637 4.89 -35.09 26.43
CA LEU A 637 4.70 -36.14 27.44
C LEU A 637 3.63 -35.76 28.48
N ARG A 638 3.44 -34.47 28.75
CA ARG A 638 2.44 -33.94 29.71
C ARG A 638 1.15 -33.42 29.05
N CYS A 639 1.04 -33.52 27.73
CA CYS A 639 -0.14 -33.08 26.99
C CYS A 639 -1.21 -34.17 26.99
N ASP A 640 -2.35 -33.93 27.61
CA ASP A 640 -3.48 -34.87 27.66
C ASP A 640 -4.57 -34.58 26.61
N ASP A 641 -4.26 -33.75 25.62
CA ASP A 641 -5.18 -33.47 24.52
C ASP A 641 -5.25 -34.66 23.55
N ALA A 642 -6.35 -35.41 23.61
CA ALA A 642 -6.64 -36.55 22.74
C ALA A 642 -6.65 -36.17 21.24
N LYS A 643 -6.74 -34.89 20.88
CA LYS A 643 -6.74 -34.40 19.50
C LYS A 643 -5.33 -34.08 18.98
N ASN A 644 -4.30 -34.08 19.83
CA ASN A 644 -2.93 -33.78 19.43
C ASN A 644 -2.15 -35.07 19.09
N LEU A 645 -2.36 -35.58 17.87
CA LEU A 645 -1.75 -36.82 17.37
C LEU A 645 -0.21 -36.80 17.42
N ASP A 646 0.41 -35.65 17.20
CA ASP A 646 1.87 -35.50 17.26
C ASP A 646 2.42 -35.68 18.68
N ALA A 647 1.71 -35.15 19.70
CA ALA A 647 2.11 -35.33 21.10
C ALA A 647 1.94 -36.80 21.52
N GLN A 648 0.90 -37.47 21.04
CA GLN A 648 0.69 -38.91 21.26
C GLN A 648 1.80 -39.75 20.62
N ALA A 649 2.22 -39.41 19.40
CA ALA A 649 3.31 -40.10 18.73
C ALA A 649 4.62 -39.98 19.53
N ILE A 650 4.97 -38.79 20.04
CA ILE A 650 6.13 -38.63 20.93
C ILE A 650 5.99 -39.51 22.18
N ARG A 651 4.82 -39.48 22.83
CA ARG A 651 4.56 -40.28 24.04
C ARG A 651 4.70 -41.77 23.77
N GLN A 652 4.17 -42.25 22.65
CA GLN A 652 4.25 -43.66 22.26
C GLN A 652 5.70 -44.08 21.99
N VAL A 653 6.44 -43.33 21.17
CA VAL A 653 7.85 -43.62 20.85
C VAL A 653 8.71 -43.63 22.11
N TYR A 654 8.49 -42.66 23.00
CA TYR A 654 9.20 -42.57 24.28
C TYR A 654 8.93 -43.77 25.19
N LEU A 655 7.68 -44.24 25.28
CA LEU A 655 7.32 -45.39 26.11
C LEU A 655 7.80 -46.72 25.51
N ASP A 656 7.69 -46.89 24.19
CA ASP A 656 8.06 -48.13 23.49
C ASP A 656 9.58 -48.37 23.47
N HIS A 657 10.38 -47.32 23.68
CA HIS A 657 11.85 -47.37 23.64
C HIS A 657 12.47 -47.03 24.99
N ASP A 658 11.88 -47.54 26.08
CA ASP A 658 12.41 -47.45 27.45
C ASP A 658 12.79 -46.01 27.86
N HIS A 659 11.86 -45.08 27.65
CA HIS A 659 12.04 -43.67 28.00
C HIS A 659 13.20 -42.97 27.26
N SER A 660 13.54 -43.41 26.05
CA SER A 660 14.62 -42.85 25.23
C SER A 660 14.23 -41.55 24.51
N VAL A 661 14.93 -40.46 24.84
CA VAL A 661 14.88 -39.19 24.10
C VAL A 661 15.50 -39.32 22.70
N GLU A 662 16.56 -40.10 22.56
CA GLU A 662 17.20 -40.37 21.27
C GLU A 662 16.23 -41.03 20.29
N ALA A 663 15.43 -42.00 20.75
CA ALA A 663 14.43 -42.67 19.93
C ALA A 663 13.37 -41.69 19.39
N VAL A 664 12.98 -40.69 20.19
CA VAL A 664 12.06 -39.63 19.75
C VAL A 664 12.70 -38.76 18.67
N LEU A 665 13.96 -38.36 18.84
CA LEU A 665 14.68 -37.46 17.92
C LEU A 665 15.07 -38.14 16.59
N THR A 666 15.23 -39.46 16.61
CA THR A 666 15.62 -40.29 15.45
C THR A 666 14.43 -41.04 14.82
N TYR A 667 13.20 -40.74 15.24
CA TYR A 667 11.98 -41.41 14.80
C TYR A 667 11.77 -41.36 13.28
N GLN A 668 11.73 -42.51 12.60
CA GLN A 668 11.61 -42.60 11.14
C GLN A 668 10.19 -42.88 10.62
N GLY A 669 9.15 -42.71 11.44
CA GLY A 669 7.77 -43.05 11.03
C GLY A 669 7.09 -42.01 10.12
N ILE A 670 5.77 -42.09 10.04
CA ILE A 670 4.93 -41.20 9.24
C ILE A 670 4.31 -40.13 10.15
N CYS A 671 4.43 -38.85 9.76
CA CYS A 671 3.73 -37.72 10.40
C CYS A 671 2.91 -37.01 9.33
N ASN A 672 1.60 -36.86 9.54
CA ASN A 672 0.66 -36.25 8.59
C ASN A 672 0.75 -36.81 7.15
N GLY A 673 0.92 -38.13 7.02
CA GLY A 673 0.96 -38.81 5.71
C GLY A 673 2.28 -38.68 4.93
N LYS A 674 3.34 -38.12 5.52
CA LYS A 674 4.69 -38.03 4.92
C LYS A 674 5.75 -38.64 5.84
N ARG A 675 6.85 -39.16 5.25
CA ARG A 675 8.00 -39.68 6.00
C ARG A 675 8.63 -38.56 6.84
N PHE A 676 8.89 -38.84 8.11
CA PHE A 676 9.45 -37.87 9.05
C PHE A 676 10.96 -37.69 8.81
N PRO A 677 11.45 -36.48 8.48
CA PRO A 677 12.88 -36.22 8.35
C PRO A 677 13.51 -36.01 9.74
N ALA A 678 13.91 -37.11 10.36
CA ALA A 678 14.51 -37.18 11.70
C ALA A 678 16.00 -36.80 11.72
N LEU A 679 16.58 -36.69 12.92
CA LEU A 679 18.03 -36.65 13.09
C LEU A 679 18.64 -38.03 12.80
N ASN A 680 19.87 -38.02 12.30
CA ASN A 680 20.69 -39.21 12.10
C ASN A 680 21.48 -39.47 13.39
N PRO A 681 21.35 -40.67 13.99
CA PRO A 681 21.98 -40.99 15.28
C PRO A 681 23.50 -40.88 15.28
N LEU A 682 24.14 -41.07 14.11
CA LEU A 682 25.60 -41.02 13.99
C LEU A 682 26.09 -39.60 13.73
N SER A 683 25.56 -38.94 12.69
CA SER A 683 26.07 -37.62 12.30
C SER A 683 25.62 -36.49 13.23
N ASP A 684 24.48 -36.65 13.92
CA ASP A 684 23.94 -35.63 14.83
C ASP A 684 24.09 -36.02 16.31
N ALA A 685 24.94 -37.01 16.62
CA ALA A 685 25.17 -37.49 18.00
C ALA A 685 25.45 -36.35 19.01
N PRO A 686 26.28 -35.32 18.71
CA PRO A 686 26.50 -34.22 19.64
C PRO A 686 25.22 -33.44 19.98
N LEU A 687 24.38 -33.19 18.97
CA LEU A 687 23.11 -32.48 19.14
C LEU A 687 22.09 -33.32 19.92
N ILE A 688 21.98 -34.61 19.58
CA ILE A 688 21.11 -35.56 20.30
C ILE A 688 21.50 -35.60 21.78
N ASN A 689 22.79 -35.69 22.08
CA ASN A 689 23.31 -35.70 23.44
C ASN A 689 23.01 -34.38 24.19
N ALA A 690 23.18 -33.23 23.54
CA ALA A 690 22.87 -31.93 24.13
C ALA A 690 21.37 -31.81 24.49
N ILE A 691 20.47 -32.26 23.60
CA ILE A 691 19.02 -32.25 23.86
C ILE A 691 18.65 -33.23 24.99
N ALA A 692 19.21 -34.44 24.97
CA ALA A 692 18.95 -35.45 26.00
C ALA A 692 19.45 -35.01 27.38
N GLU A 693 20.59 -34.32 27.45
CA GLU A 693 21.12 -33.75 28.68
C GLU A 693 20.23 -32.61 29.20
N ALA A 694 19.81 -31.70 28.33
CA ALA A 694 18.89 -30.63 28.68
C ALA A 694 17.53 -31.16 29.18
N PHE A 695 17.03 -32.25 28.60
CA PHE A 695 15.83 -32.96 29.08
C PHE A 695 16.01 -33.50 30.50
N ARG A 696 17.12 -34.20 30.78
CA ARG A 696 17.42 -34.71 32.13
C ARG A 696 17.53 -33.58 33.16
N GLN A 697 18.22 -32.50 32.82
CA GLN A 697 18.38 -31.34 33.71
C GLN A 697 17.05 -30.69 34.05
N TYR A 698 16.16 -30.54 33.06
CA TYR A 698 14.81 -30.03 33.30
C TYR A 698 14.02 -30.95 34.23
N GLN A 699 14.02 -32.26 33.95
CA GLN A 699 13.30 -33.26 34.74
C GLN A 699 13.79 -33.32 36.19
N HIS A 700 15.11 -33.17 36.42
CA HIS A 700 15.68 -33.12 37.76
C HIS A 700 15.24 -31.86 38.52
N ALA A 701 15.20 -30.70 37.85
CA ALA A 701 14.73 -29.45 38.44
C ALA A 701 13.20 -29.43 38.69
N HIS A 702 12.42 -30.24 37.96
CA HIS A 702 10.95 -30.29 38.04
C HIS A 702 10.47 -31.76 38.11
N PRO A 703 10.49 -32.38 39.30
CA PRO A 703 10.25 -33.83 39.48
C PRO A 703 8.80 -34.29 39.26
N ALA A 704 7.98 -33.53 38.54
CA ALA A 704 6.61 -33.93 38.19
C ALA A 704 6.62 -35.25 37.41
N PRO A 705 5.75 -36.22 37.76
CA PRO A 705 5.78 -37.56 37.18
C PRO A 705 5.54 -37.53 35.67
N LEU A 706 6.38 -38.26 34.95
CA LEU A 706 6.19 -38.56 33.52
C LEU A 706 5.27 -39.79 33.37
N PRO A 707 4.62 -39.99 32.21
CA PRO A 707 3.80 -41.18 31.98
C PRO A 707 4.61 -42.46 32.20
N ALA A 708 4.10 -43.36 33.03
CA ALA A 708 4.70 -44.66 33.27
C ALA A 708 4.39 -45.61 32.10
N SER A 709 5.33 -46.51 31.79
CA SER A 709 5.06 -47.64 30.91
C SER A 709 3.86 -48.42 31.45
N ARG A 710 2.84 -48.64 30.61
CA ARG A 710 1.81 -49.62 30.95
C ARG A 710 2.53 -50.96 31.03
N CYS A 711 2.65 -51.54 32.22
CA CYS A 711 2.97 -52.95 32.35
C CYS A 711 1.96 -53.71 31.48
N VAL A 712 2.44 -54.28 30.38
CA VAL A 712 1.68 -55.27 29.62
C VAL A 712 1.57 -56.47 30.57
N GLY A 713 0.44 -56.54 31.29
CA GLY A 713 0.07 -57.73 32.02
C GLY A 713 -0.01 -58.89 31.02
N ALA A 714 0.74 -59.94 31.32
CA ALA A 714 0.82 -61.20 30.58
C ALA A 714 -0.56 -61.85 30.37
#